data_AF-A0A292RDS1-F1
#
_entry.id   AF-A0A292RDS1-F1
#
_cell.length_a   1.000
_cell.length_b   1.000
_cell.length_c   1.000
_cell.angle_alpha   90.00
_cell.angle_beta   90.00
_cell.angle_gamma   90.00
#
_symmetry.space_group_name_H-M   'P 1'
#
loop_
_entity.id
_entity.type
_entity.pdbx_description
1 polymer ?
#
loop_
_entity_poly.entity_id
_entity_poly.type
_entity_poly.pdbx_seq_one_letter_code
_entity_poly.pdbx_strand_id
1 'polypeptide(L)'
;MQISNSFIKTRPTFKRKLREDEKPQFSKTMNEAFDYLGVDTRALIIHGSSFPDEVKSTQNLNNEYKISDIKNKNPYIGSPYYNQEFLEFAKMNGFNAIQLGPNGKLNQLNNSPYKSSIFAKNELFIDYGKLKTDEYANILSDKDTKDVECIVKKQDSNYDMTDFDGAKEVSEIILNKAYKNFKTKCEDNDPKALKLNNEFEEYKVSNNNWLEKNSVFHILTKIHGTDDFAKWDNDVDKELISRKESGDEVANFRYKQLTTNPKYKSEIDEYEFSQFLVHKQEKGDKELREKENIKFIGDLLVGYSNSDEWSNPDAFMKDWKVGAEYGGKNDGPQLWGIPVLNPKKLFNEDGSLGVAGQLVKDKIDSVLDGVENIRIDNAMGLVDPYIYKSSAVKSDGTIDRCNAGYMSHINEVDPEHNYTKILHNILLPSLKEHNINPKDAVWEDLGAQSQTFRDVFYDGKVDGKVYEDEKMKGIMYSIGVRMEGADKKARYSFLSTHDNEPSARLLKQNWIYHNEGWNPMYLAGFLIPPIDNKQAKISSEFCKKIDNDPKALLKAKYAELFRGTENVQVSFADFFGIDKVYNHAGRDDVKDNWKLRLNPDYQDTYYKSVETEKEPAMNMPEILGLAVNSKVGISIAKKEIDDDKMAKVQDLQSRLAHWNNVLKEPEE
;
A
#
# COMPACT_ATOMS: atom_id res chain seq x y z
N MET A 1 -27.37 -41.90 -5.65
CA MET A 1 -28.10 -40.86 -4.91
C MET A 1 -28.54 -39.78 -5.91
N GLN A 2 -29.85 -39.65 -6.12
CA GLN A 2 -30.45 -38.69 -7.05
C GLN A 2 -30.30 -37.26 -6.50
N ILE A 3 -29.75 -36.35 -7.30
CA ILE A 3 -29.73 -34.92 -7.00
C ILE A 3 -31.02 -34.34 -7.57
N SER A 4 -31.83 -33.77 -6.69
CA SER A 4 -33.14 -33.19 -6.97
C SER A 4 -33.03 -31.92 -7.82
N ASN A 5 -33.71 -31.93 -8.97
CA ASN A 5 -34.17 -30.73 -9.65
C ASN A 5 -35.27 -30.06 -8.82
N SER A 6 -35.03 -28.84 -8.34
CA SER A 6 -36.11 -27.92 -7.98
C SER A 6 -35.75 -26.50 -8.41
N PHE A 7 -36.13 -26.16 -9.64
CA PHE A 7 -36.36 -24.78 -10.04
C PHE A 7 -37.62 -24.27 -9.32
N ILE A 8 -37.43 -23.59 -8.19
CA ILE A 8 -38.44 -22.70 -7.60
C ILE A 8 -37.77 -21.35 -7.42
N LYS A 9 -38.41 -20.30 -7.95
CA LYS A 9 -38.05 -18.89 -7.74
C LYS A 9 -38.11 -18.55 -6.25
N THR A 10 -36.96 -18.49 -5.60
CA THR A 10 -36.72 -17.60 -4.45
C THR A 10 -35.38 -16.93 -4.71
N ARG A 11 -35.37 -15.60 -4.80
CA ARG A 11 -34.12 -14.83 -4.84
C ARG A 11 -33.34 -15.17 -3.57
N PRO A 12 -32.11 -15.71 -3.63
CA PRO A 12 -31.26 -15.75 -2.46
C PRO A 12 -30.80 -14.31 -2.23
N THR A 13 -31.45 -13.62 -1.30
CA THR A 13 -30.87 -12.46 -0.62
C THR A 13 -30.05 -13.04 0.52
N PHE A 14 -28.76 -12.71 0.65
CA PHE A 14 -28.04 -12.88 1.93
C PHE A 14 -28.83 -12.18 3.02
N LYS A 15 -29.03 -12.80 4.19
CA LYS A 15 -29.88 -12.18 5.22
C LYS A 15 -29.29 -12.22 6.62
N ARG A 16 -28.08 -12.74 6.85
CA ARG A 16 -27.41 -12.68 8.15
C ARG A 16 -25.89 -12.69 8.06
N LYS A 17 -25.23 -12.09 9.06
CA LYS A 17 -23.77 -12.17 9.26
C LYS A 17 -23.38 -13.54 9.84
N LEU A 18 -22.09 -13.87 9.79
CA LEU A 18 -21.55 -15.01 10.54
C LEU A 18 -21.73 -14.76 12.04
N ARG A 19 -22.18 -15.77 12.77
CA ARG A 19 -22.21 -15.76 14.24
C ARG A 19 -20.81 -15.98 14.80
N GLU A 20 -20.56 -15.52 16.03
CA GLU A 20 -19.24 -15.65 16.67
C GLU A 20 -18.75 -17.11 16.77
N ASP A 21 -19.66 -18.08 16.98
CA ASP A 21 -19.36 -19.50 17.02
C ASP A 21 -19.06 -20.11 15.64
N GLU A 22 -19.50 -19.47 14.56
CA GLU A 22 -19.26 -19.90 13.17
C GLU A 22 -17.89 -19.43 12.63
N LYS A 23 -17.41 -18.26 13.07
CA LYS A 23 -16.19 -17.63 12.55
C LYS A 23 -14.96 -18.55 12.56
N PRO A 24 -14.66 -19.34 13.61
CA PRO A 24 -13.47 -20.19 13.62
C PRO A 24 -13.49 -21.27 12.53
N GLN A 25 -14.63 -21.94 12.32
CA GLN A 25 -14.75 -23.00 11.33
C GLN A 25 -14.84 -22.45 9.91
N PHE A 26 -15.43 -21.26 9.73
CA PHE A 26 -15.38 -20.51 8.48
C PHE A 26 -13.93 -20.19 8.10
N SER A 27 -13.20 -19.53 9.00
CA SER A 27 -11.79 -19.14 8.80
C SER A 27 -10.90 -20.33 8.49
N LYS A 28 -11.06 -21.43 9.25
CA LYS A 28 -10.35 -22.69 8.98
C LYS A 28 -10.62 -23.20 7.57
N THR A 29 -11.87 -23.16 7.11
CA THR A 29 -12.24 -23.62 5.77
C THR A 29 -11.61 -22.75 4.68
N MET A 30 -11.54 -21.43 4.86
CA MET A 30 -10.87 -20.53 3.91
C MET A 30 -9.38 -20.84 3.80
N ASN A 31 -8.69 -20.99 4.93
CA ASN A 31 -7.26 -21.31 4.96
C ASN A 31 -6.94 -22.67 4.31
N GLU A 32 -7.69 -23.72 4.66
CA GLU A 32 -7.51 -25.04 4.04
C GLU A 32 -7.75 -25.03 2.52
N ALA A 33 -8.65 -24.16 2.03
CA ALA A 33 -8.86 -23.98 0.59
C ALA A 33 -7.64 -23.33 -0.08
N PHE A 34 -7.08 -22.29 0.52
CA PHE A 34 -5.86 -21.66 0.01
C PHE A 34 -4.64 -22.59 0.06
N ASP A 35 -4.47 -23.35 1.15
CA ASP A 35 -3.43 -24.37 1.29
C ASP A 35 -3.57 -25.42 0.19
N TYR A 36 -4.79 -25.90 -0.04
CA TYR A 36 -5.05 -26.83 -1.14
C TYR A 36 -4.74 -26.21 -2.50
N LEU A 37 -5.04 -24.93 -2.71
CA LEU A 37 -4.73 -24.20 -3.95
C LEU A 37 -3.23 -23.99 -4.14
N GLY A 38 -2.45 -23.96 -3.06
CA GLY A 38 -1.01 -23.65 -3.07
C GLY A 38 -0.76 -22.14 -3.13
N VAL A 39 -1.63 -21.35 -2.52
CA VAL A 39 -1.51 -19.88 -2.45
C VAL A 39 -1.01 -19.49 -1.06
N ASP A 40 0.27 -19.12 -1.00
CA ASP A 40 1.01 -18.84 0.24
C ASP A 40 0.75 -17.43 0.77
N THR A 41 1.08 -16.38 0.01
CA THR A 41 0.75 -15.00 0.42
C THR A 41 -0.57 -14.54 -0.18
N ARG A 42 -1.47 -14.04 0.67
CA ARG A 42 -2.80 -13.56 0.33
C ARG A 42 -2.93 -12.16 0.89
N ALA A 43 -2.57 -11.18 0.07
CA ALA A 43 -2.47 -9.78 0.48
C ALA A 43 -3.72 -8.99 0.10
N LEU A 44 -4.30 -8.29 1.08
CA LEU A 44 -5.31 -7.25 0.82
C LEU A 44 -4.60 -5.91 0.64
N ILE A 45 -4.75 -5.25 -0.51
CA ILE A 45 -4.18 -3.92 -0.77
C ILE A 45 -5.12 -2.87 -0.17
N ILE A 46 -4.64 -2.12 0.82
CA ILE A 46 -5.34 -1.00 1.46
C ILE A 46 -4.30 -0.02 2.01
N HIS A 47 -4.36 1.24 1.60
CA HIS A 47 -3.41 2.26 2.06
C HIS A 47 -3.76 2.74 3.48
N GLY A 48 -2.80 3.30 4.22
CA GLY A 48 -2.99 3.69 5.62
C GLY A 48 -4.21 4.59 5.87
N SER A 49 -4.45 5.58 5.01
CA SER A 49 -5.61 6.48 5.10
C SER A 49 -6.95 5.81 4.81
N SER A 50 -6.91 4.62 4.19
CA SER A 50 -8.08 3.88 3.72
C SER A 50 -8.65 2.92 4.76
N PHE A 51 -7.98 2.71 5.90
CA PHE A 51 -8.49 1.88 6.98
C PHE A 51 -9.79 2.46 7.57
N PRO A 52 -10.68 1.62 8.12
CA PRO A 52 -11.86 2.10 8.82
C PRO A 52 -11.46 2.76 10.14
N ASP A 53 -12.28 3.71 10.61
CA ASP A 53 -12.18 4.27 11.95
C ASP A 53 -13.57 4.40 12.60
N GLU A 54 -13.64 4.21 13.92
CA GLU A 54 -14.88 4.30 14.68
C GLU A 54 -15.31 5.76 14.87
N VAL A 55 -16.34 6.18 14.14
CA VAL A 55 -16.94 7.51 14.32
C VAL A 55 -18.21 7.40 15.17
N LYS A 56 -18.10 7.65 16.48
CA LYS A 56 -19.27 7.72 17.37
C LYS A 56 -19.95 9.08 17.27
N SER A 57 -21.06 9.12 16.53
CA SER A 57 -21.92 10.31 16.46
C SER A 57 -22.38 10.74 17.85
N THR A 58 -22.20 12.02 18.17
CA THR A 58 -22.73 12.62 19.40
C THR A 58 -23.98 13.45 19.13
N GLN A 59 -24.07 14.10 17.96
CA GLN A 59 -25.23 14.92 17.60
C GLN A 59 -25.44 15.00 16.09
N ASN A 60 -26.70 14.96 15.63
CA ASN A 60 -27.04 15.30 14.25
C ASN A 60 -27.11 16.83 14.08
N LEU A 61 -26.42 17.38 13.07
CA LEU A 61 -26.52 18.81 12.73
C LEU A 61 -27.62 19.07 11.71
N ASN A 62 -27.60 18.32 10.61
CA ASN A 62 -28.61 18.39 9.54
C ASN A 62 -28.68 17.04 8.82
N ASN A 63 -29.24 16.98 7.60
CA ASN A 63 -29.35 15.74 6.83
C ASN A 63 -28.00 15.22 6.29
N GLU A 64 -26.99 16.08 6.18
CA GLU A 64 -25.69 15.75 5.57
C GLU A 64 -24.55 15.64 6.58
N TYR A 65 -24.65 16.30 7.74
CA TYR A 65 -23.54 16.40 8.71
C TYR A 65 -23.98 16.03 10.13
N LYS A 66 -23.01 15.54 10.89
CA LYS A 66 -23.11 15.22 12.33
C LYS A 66 -21.87 15.74 13.06
N ILE A 67 -22.01 16.00 14.35
CA ILE A 67 -20.87 16.21 15.25
C ILE A 67 -20.43 14.84 15.76
N SER A 68 -19.11 14.66 15.80
CA SER A 68 -18.43 13.54 16.44
C SER A 68 -17.34 14.07 17.35
N ASP A 69 -17.17 13.41 18.49
CA ASP A 69 -16.01 13.61 19.35
C ASP A 69 -14.90 12.64 18.93
N ILE A 70 -13.66 12.93 19.34
CA ILE A 70 -12.52 12.06 19.12
C ILE A 70 -12.46 11.00 20.23
N LYS A 71 -12.62 9.73 19.87
CA LYS A 71 -12.49 8.59 20.79
C LYS A 71 -11.02 8.15 20.92
N ASN A 72 -10.51 7.50 19.89
CA ASN A 72 -9.17 6.91 19.88
C ASN A 72 -8.32 7.37 18.69
N LYS A 73 -8.92 7.64 17.53
CA LYS A 73 -8.21 7.98 16.30
C LYS A 73 -8.85 9.18 15.63
N ASN A 74 -8.18 9.70 14.61
CA ASN A 74 -8.60 10.89 13.89
C ASN A 74 -9.84 10.57 13.02
N PRO A 75 -11.01 11.16 13.28
CA PRO A 75 -12.25 10.76 12.61
C PRO A 75 -12.26 11.05 11.11
N TYR A 76 -11.36 11.91 10.63
CA TYR A 76 -11.27 12.32 9.22
C TYR A 76 -10.40 11.41 8.35
N ILE A 77 -9.61 10.50 8.94
CA ILE A 77 -8.67 9.65 8.20
C ILE A 77 -8.58 8.25 8.83
N GLY A 78 -8.35 7.21 8.02
CA GLY A 78 -8.03 5.88 8.55
C GLY A 78 -6.64 5.81 9.18
N SER A 79 -6.40 4.80 10.00
CA SER A 79 -5.05 4.45 10.46
C SER A 79 -4.82 2.94 10.38
N PRO A 80 -3.66 2.49 9.86
CA PRO A 80 -3.28 1.09 9.84
C PRO A 80 -2.96 0.54 11.23
N TYR A 81 -2.56 1.39 12.17
CA TYR A 81 -2.07 0.97 13.48
C TYR A 81 -3.22 0.64 14.42
N TYR A 82 -3.05 -0.45 15.19
CA TYR A 82 -4.00 -0.95 16.18
C TYR A 82 -5.43 -1.08 15.65
N ASN A 83 -5.59 -1.64 14.44
CA ASN A 83 -6.89 -1.87 13.79
C ASN A 83 -7.29 -3.36 13.87
N GLN A 84 -7.26 -3.95 15.07
CA GLN A 84 -7.38 -5.39 15.29
C GLN A 84 -8.67 -5.99 14.69
N GLU A 85 -9.81 -5.32 14.84
CA GLU A 85 -11.08 -5.83 14.31
C GLU A 85 -11.04 -6.00 12.78
N PHE A 86 -10.45 -5.04 12.07
CA PHE A 86 -10.25 -5.15 10.63
C PHE A 86 -9.28 -6.28 10.27
N LEU A 87 -8.18 -6.43 11.00
CA LEU A 87 -7.20 -7.50 10.78
C LEU A 87 -7.82 -8.88 11.03
N GLU A 88 -8.62 -9.04 12.08
CA GLU A 88 -9.38 -10.26 12.36
C GLU A 88 -10.38 -10.58 11.25
N PHE A 89 -11.08 -9.56 10.73
CA PHE A 89 -12.00 -9.73 9.61
C PHE A 89 -11.29 -10.16 8.33
N ALA A 90 -10.13 -9.56 8.01
CA ALA A 90 -9.31 -9.96 6.87
C ALA A 90 -8.81 -11.41 7.02
N LYS A 91 -8.28 -11.77 8.20
CA LYS A 91 -7.83 -13.14 8.51
C LYS A 91 -8.95 -14.16 8.42
N MET A 92 -10.14 -13.83 8.93
CA MET A 92 -11.31 -14.70 8.85
C MET A 92 -11.67 -15.04 7.40
N ASN A 93 -11.49 -14.09 6.47
CA ASN A 93 -11.71 -14.29 5.03
C ASN A 93 -10.49 -14.90 4.31
N GLY A 94 -9.45 -15.28 5.06
CA GLY A 94 -8.30 -16.02 4.57
C GLY A 94 -7.09 -15.16 4.21
N PHE A 95 -7.12 -13.83 4.34
CA PHE A 95 -5.92 -13.00 4.11
C PHE A 95 -4.89 -13.21 5.24
N ASN A 96 -3.61 -13.35 4.90
CA ASN A 96 -2.51 -13.40 5.88
C ASN A 96 -1.54 -12.22 5.76
N ALA A 97 -1.79 -11.32 4.81
CA ALA A 97 -1.03 -10.11 4.64
C ALA A 97 -1.93 -8.92 4.29
N ILE A 98 -1.49 -7.73 4.66
CA ILE A 98 -2.04 -6.46 4.20
C ILE A 98 -0.92 -5.72 3.47
N GLN A 99 -1.15 -5.34 2.22
CA GLN A 99 -0.22 -4.45 1.52
C GLN A 99 -0.66 -3.01 1.69
N LEU A 100 0.22 -2.22 2.27
CA LEU A 100 0.04 -0.79 2.45
C LEU A 100 0.52 -0.04 1.21
N GLY A 101 0.14 1.24 1.14
CA GLY A 101 0.90 2.20 0.36
C GLY A 101 2.05 2.79 1.18
N PRO A 102 2.79 3.74 0.63
CA PRO A 102 3.79 4.49 1.38
C PRO A 102 3.16 5.20 2.59
N ASN A 103 3.76 5.03 3.77
CA ASN A 103 3.25 5.56 5.04
C ASN A 103 3.99 6.82 5.53
N GLY A 104 4.82 7.42 4.67
CA GLY A 104 5.56 8.63 4.98
C GLY A 104 4.64 9.83 5.22
N LYS A 105 5.19 10.86 5.88
CA LYS A 105 4.54 12.16 6.04
C LYS A 105 4.23 12.74 4.67
N LEU A 106 2.96 13.12 4.47
CA LEU A 106 2.49 13.70 3.22
C LEU A 106 3.03 15.11 3.01
N ASN A 107 3.16 15.48 1.74
CA ASN A 107 3.46 16.85 1.33
C ASN A 107 2.31 17.79 1.72
N GLN A 108 2.64 19.06 1.94
CA GLN A 108 1.70 20.06 2.48
C GLN A 108 0.45 20.21 1.60
N LEU A 109 0.65 20.28 0.28
CA LEU A 109 -0.40 20.54 -0.71
C LEU A 109 -0.68 19.33 -1.64
N ASN A 110 -0.11 18.16 -1.36
CA ASN A 110 -0.33 16.96 -2.17
C ASN A 110 -0.55 15.74 -1.26
N ASN A 111 -1.72 15.13 -1.38
CA ASN A 111 -2.12 13.99 -0.56
C ASN A 111 -1.65 12.63 -1.12
N SER A 112 -0.89 12.62 -2.22
CA SER A 112 -0.34 11.38 -2.76
C SER A 112 0.69 10.79 -1.80
N PRO A 113 0.52 9.54 -1.34
CA PRO A 113 1.54 8.86 -0.54
C PRO A 113 2.82 8.64 -1.36
N TYR A 114 2.76 8.65 -2.69
CA TYR A 114 3.92 8.49 -3.57
C TYR A 114 4.83 9.72 -3.67
N LYS A 115 4.47 10.81 -2.98
CA LYS A 115 5.33 12.00 -2.79
C LYS A 115 5.71 12.22 -1.32
N SER A 116 5.38 11.28 -0.44
CA SER A 116 5.65 11.37 0.99
C SER A 116 7.14 11.21 1.33
N SER A 117 7.53 11.65 2.53
CA SER A 117 8.91 11.49 3.00
C SER A 117 9.31 10.03 3.17
N ILE A 118 10.57 9.72 2.86
CA ILE A 118 11.13 8.39 3.09
C ILE A 118 11.49 8.10 4.56
N PHE A 119 11.57 9.14 5.40
CA PHE A 119 11.94 9.01 6.81
C PHE A 119 10.83 9.46 7.76
N ALA A 120 10.32 10.68 7.56
CA ALA A 120 9.28 11.22 8.41
C ALA A 120 8.02 10.37 8.23
N LYS A 121 7.45 9.90 9.33
CA LYS A 121 6.26 9.06 9.38
C LYS A 121 5.02 9.94 9.44
N ASN A 122 3.90 9.44 8.90
CA ASN A 122 2.66 10.20 8.87
C ASN A 122 1.99 10.30 10.25
N GLU A 123 2.12 11.45 10.92
CA GLU A 123 1.54 11.68 12.25
C GLU A 123 0.00 11.59 12.29
N LEU A 124 -0.67 11.66 11.14
CA LEU A 124 -2.12 11.51 11.04
C LEU A 124 -2.61 10.11 11.44
N PHE A 125 -1.71 9.12 11.48
CA PHE A 125 -2.03 7.73 11.84
C PHE A 125 -1.91 7.44 13.34
N ILE A 126 -1.55 8.42 14.17
CA ILE A 126 -1.42 8.22 15.62
C ILE A 126 -2.76 7.83 16.24
N ASP A 127 -2.75 6.74 17.02
CA ASP A 127 -3.82 6.36 17.93
C ASP A 127 -3.70 7.19 19.23
N TYR A 128 -4.58 8.17 19.37
CA TYR A 128 -4.73 9.01 20.56
C TYR A 128 -5.20 8.22 21.79
N GLY A 129 -5.89 7.09 21.60
CA GLY A 129 -6.28 6.18 22.68
C GLY A 129 -5.05 5.62 23.41
N LYS A 130 -4.00 5.26 22.67
CA LYS A 130 -2.71 4.83 23.25
C LYS A 130 -2.06 5.93 24.10
N LEU A 131 -2.17 7.19 23.69
CA LEU A 131 -1.62 8.33 24.43
C LEU A 131 -2.31 8.57 25.79
N LYS A 132 -3.46 7.91 26.04
CA LYS A 132 -4.19 7.91 27.31
C LYS A 132 -3.80 6.77 28.25
N THR A 133 -2.77 5.99 27.90
CA THR A 133 -2.33 4.83 28.68
C THR A 133 -1.04 5.10 29.43
N ASP A 134 -0.75 4.26 30.43
CA ASP A 134 0.49 4.30 31.20
C ASP A 134 1.76 4.17 30.36
N GLU A 135 1.69 3.41 29.26
CA GLU A 135 2.79 3.21 28.31
C GLU A 135 3.26 4.52 27.67
N TYR A 136 2.34 5.47 27.52
CA TYR A 136 2.56 6.81 26.98
C TYR A 136 2.40 7.89 28.06
N ALA A 137 2.61 7.51 29.33
CA ALA A 137 2.53 8.40 30.49
C ALA A 137 1.19 9.15 30.66
N ASN A 138 0.10 8.66 30.08
CA ASN A 138 -1.22 9.30 30.08
C ASN A 138 -1.12 10.80 29.71
N ILE A 139 -0.37 11.11 28.65
CA ILE A 139 -0.17 12.49 28.17
C ILE A 139 -1.43 13.07 27.52
N LEU A 140 -2.41 12.23 27.20
CA LEU A 140 -3.78 12.65 26.92
C LEU A 140 -4.75 12.04 27.94
N SER A 141 -5.88 12.72 28.14
CA SER A 141 -7.05 12.21 28.84
C SER A 141 -8.24 12.10 27.89
N ASP A 142 -9.33 11.44 28.34
CA ASP A 142 -10.59 11.45 27.58
C ASP A 142 -11.17 12.86 27.41
N LYS A 143 -10.92 13.76 28.36
CA LYS A 143 -11.35 15.15 28.24
C LYS A 143 -10.62 15.84 27.09
N ASP A 144 -9.30 15.65 27.00
CA ASP A 144 -8.48 16.32 25.98
C ASP A 144 -8.92 15.98 24.55
N THR A 145 -9.43 14.76 24.31
CA THR A 145 -9.94 14.38 22.98
C THR A 145 -11.42 14.75 22.78
N LYS A 146 -12.25 14.73 23.83
CA LYS A 146 -13.68 15.12 23.74
C LYS A 146 -13.89 16.62 23.56
N ASP A 147 -12.98 17.44 24.05
CA ASP A 147 -13.05 18.90 23.90
C ASP A 147 -12.80 19.36 22.44
N VAL A 148 -12.46 18.43 21.52
CA VAL A 148 -12.30 18.69 20.09
C VAL A 148 -13.51 18.15 19.32
N GLU A 149 -14.45 19.03 19.02
CA GLU A 149 -15.65 18.71 18.23
C GLU A 149 -15.31 18.66 16.74
N CYS A 150 -15.67 17.56 16.07
CA CYS A 150 -15.43 17.36 14.64
C CYS A 150 -16.76 17.35 13.87
N ILE A 151 -16.83 18.13 12.78
CA ILE A 151 -17.96 18.09 11.84
C ILE A 151 -17.65 17.03 10.79
N VAL A 152 -18.40 15.93 10.80
CA VAL A 152 -18.20 14.82 9.86
C VAL A 152 -19.45 14.62 8.99
N LYS A 153 -19.23 14.22 7.74
CA LYS A 153 -20.32 13.94 6.81
C LYS A 153 -21.03 12.64 7.21
N LYS A 154 -22.35 12.59 7.02
CA LYS A 154 -23.13 11.36 7.15
C LYS A 154 -22.86 10.47 5.95
N GLN A 155 -22.94 9.17 6.21
CA GLN A 155 -22.55 8.16 5.24
C GLN A 155 -23.76 7.42 4.70
N ASP A 156 -23.95 7.47 3.38
CA ASP A 156 -25.05 6.79 2.66
C ASP A 156 -24.56 5.71 1.70
N SER A 157 -23.25 5.44 1.66
CA SER A 157 -22.62 4.51 0.71
C SER A 157 -21.90 3.35 1.43
N ASN A 158 -21.35 2.39 0.69
CA ASN A 158 -20.54 1.31 1.28
C ASN A 158 -19.04 1.68 1.46
N TYR A 159 -18.72 2.96 1.32
CA TYR A 159 -17.38 3.51 1.53
C TYR A 159 -17.46 4.91 2.15
N ASP A 160 -16.31 5.46 2.52
CA ASP A 160 -16.17 6.84 2.98
C ASP A 160 -14.98 7.53 2.29
N MET A 161 -14.80 8.83 2.54
CA MET A 161 -13.72 9.65 1.96
C MET A 161 -12.92 10.35 3.07
N THR A 162 -11.60 10.18 3.06
CA THR A 162 -10.67 10.92 3.90
C THR A 162 -10.76 12.41 3.64
N ASP A 163 -10.84 13.17 4.74
CA ASP A 163 -10.66 14.61 4.76
C ASP A 163 -9.28 14.94 5.32
N PHE A 164 -8.30 15.11 4.42
CA PHE A 164 -6.92 15.36 4.83
C PHE A 164 -6.72 16.71 5.53
N ASP A 165 -7.53 17.73 5.20
CA ASP A 165 -7.39 19.06 5.80
C ASP A 165 -7.93 19.04 7.24
N GLY A 166 -9.14 18.47 7.42
CA GLY A 166 -9.68 18.24 8.77
C GLY A 166 -8.80 17.31 9.61
N ALA A 167 -8.20 16.29 8.98
CA ALA A 167 -7.27 15.41 9.68
C ALA A 167 -6.02 16.16 10.18
N LYS A 168 -5.39 17.00 9.34
CA LYS A 168 -4.23 17.81 9.72
C LYS A 168 -4.56 18.77 10.87
N GLU A 169 -5.70 19.46 10.80
CA GLU A 169 -6.16 20.39 11.85
C GLU A 169 -6.33 19.66 13.20
N VAL A 170 -7.06 18.55 13.20
CA VAL A 170 -7.27 17.74 14.41
C VAL A 170 -5.95 17.24 15.00
N SER A 171 -5.06 16.72 14.15
CA SER A 171 -3.76 16.22 14.60
C SER A 171 -2.90 17.33 15.20
N GLU A 172 -2.88 18.53 14.62
CA GLU A 172 -2.16 19.67 15.18
C GLU A 172 -2.67 20.03 16.59
N ILE A 173 -3.99 20.11 16.78
CA ILE A 173 -4.60 20.42 18.09
C ILE A 173 -4.23 19.37 19.14
N ILE A 174 -4.41 18.09 18.81
CA ILE A 174 -4.22 16.98 19.75
C ILE A 174 -2.74 16.78 20.08
N LEU A 175 -1.84 16.85 19.11
CA LEU A 175 -0.41 16.63 19.34
C LEU A 175 0.22 17.81 20.10
N ASN A 176 -0.23 19.04 19.85
CA ASN A 176 0.16 20.19 20.66
C ASN A 176 -0.23 20.03 22.13
N LYS A 177 -1.45 19.52 22.37
CA LYS A 177 -1.95 19.23 23.71
C LYS A 177 -1.15 18.12 24.37
N ALA A 178 -0.89 17.02 23.66
CA ALA A 178 -0.09 15.90 24.15
C ALA A 178 1.32 16.34 24.55
N TYR A 179 1.98 17.14 23.72
CA TYR A 179 3.33 17.63 23.99
C TYR A 179 3.38 18.59 25.18
N LYS A 180 2.39 19.50 25.31
CA LYS A 180 2.27 20.37 26.50
C LYS A 180 2.10 19.56 27.78
N ASN A 181 1.19 18.59 27.78
CA ASN A 181 0.95 17.72 28.92
C ASN A 181 2.21 16.89 29.27
N PHE A 182 2.90 16.36 28.26
CA PHE A 182 4.18 15.66 28.43
C PHE A 182 5.23 16.53 29.13
N LYS A 183 5.42 17.78 28.68
CA LYS A 183 6.36 18.71 29.31
C LYS A 183 6.01 19.00 30.76
N THR A 184 4.76 19.35 31.05
CA THR A 184 4.31 19.61 32.43
C THR A 184 4.56 18.39 33.32
N LYS A 185 4.26 17.17 32.85
CA LYS A 185 4.52 15.95 33.62
C LYS A 185 6.01 15.70 33.87
N CYS A 186 6.88 16.04 32.91
CA CYS A 186 8.33 15.97 33.12
C CYS A 186 8.79 16.99 34.17
N GLU A 187 8.28 18.22 34.12
CA GLU A 187 8.55 19.27 35.13
C GLU A 187 8.09 18.84 36.53
N ASP A 188 6.96 18.14 36.61
CA ASP A 188 6.40 17.57 37.85
C ASP A 188 7.12 16.29 38.32
N ASN A 189 8.16 15.83 37.60
CA ASN A 189 8.91 14.60 37.87
C ASN A 189 8.03 13.32 37.86
N ASP A 190 7.00 13.27 37.02
CA ASP A 190 6.20 12.04 36.83
C ASP A 190 7.11 10.90 36.30
N PRO A 191 7.22 9.76 36.99
CA PRO A 191 8.14 8.69 36.60
C PRO A 191 7.88 8.11 35.21
N LYS A 192 6.61 8.08 34.76
CA LYS A 192 6.24 7.54 33.45
C LYS A 192 6.62 8.54 32.36
N ALA A 193 6.41 9.84 32.58
CA ALA A 193 6.82 10.89 31.65
C ALA A 193 8.35 10.96 31.52
N LEU A 194 9.09 10.83 32.63
CA LEU A 194 10.57 10.76 32.59
C LEU A 194 11.07 9.53 31.82
N LYS A 195 10.41 8.37 31.96
CA LYS A 195 10.72 7.19 31.14
C LYS A 195 10.46 7.46 29.66
N LEU A 196 9.30 8.02 29.32
CA LEU A 196 8.97 8.39 27.94
C LEU A 196 9.95 9.41 27.37
N ASN A 197 10.43 10.36 28.19
CA ASN A 197 11.44 11.33 27.80
C ASN A 197 12.78 10.65 27.48
N ASN A 198 13.21 9.65 28.24
CA ASN A 198 14.44 8.91 27.91
C ASN A 198 14.31 8.20 26.56
N GLU A 199 13.17 7.55 26.29
CA GLU A 199 12.90 6.92 24.99
C GLU A 199 12.88 7.97 23.85
N PHE A 200 12.36 9.17 24.11
CA PHE A 200 12.37 10.27 23.15
C PHE A 200 13.79 10.80 22.88
N GLU A 201 14.63 10.96 23.91
CA GLU A 201 16.04 11.34 23.74
C GLU A 201 16.83 10.29 22.97
N GLU A 202 16.61 8.99 23.25
CA GLU A 202 17.20 7.88 22.51
C GLU A 202 16.76 7.87 21.03
N TYR A 203 15.47 8.17 20.77
CA TYR A 203 14.95 8.32 19.42
C TYR A 203 15.66 9.44 18.65
N LYS A 204 15.82 10.62 19.25
CA LYS A 204 16.53 11.74 18.62
C LYS A 204 17.97 11.39 18.28
N VAL A 205 18.69 10.76 19.21
CA VAL A 205 20.08 10.32 18.97
C VAL A 205 20.14 9.31 17.82
N SER A 206 19.24 8.33 17.80
CA SER A 206 19.23 7.25 16.79
C SER A 206 18.83 7.74 15.40
N ASN A 207 18.10 8.85 15.30
CA ASN A 207 17.55 9.40 14.06
C ASN A 207 18.17 10.75 13.66
N ASN A 208 19.28 11.15 14.30
CA ASN A 208 19.89 12.46 14.09
C ASN A 208 20.38 12.71 12.66
N ASN A 209 20.63 11.63 11.89
CA ASN A 209 21.02 11.72 10.48
C ASN A 209 19.97 12.41 9.60
N TRP A 210 18.67 12.30 9.93
CA TRP A 210 17.59 12.92 9.16
C TRP A 210 16.73 13.89 9.97
N LEU A 211 16.50 13.62 11.26
CA LEU A 211 15.48 14.29 12.07
C LEU A 211 15.74 15.80 12.21
N GLU A 212 16.96 16.21 12.55
CA GLU A 212 17.29 17.63 12.74
C GLU A 212 17.10 18.44 11.43
N LYS A 213 17.58 17.91 10.30
CA LYS A 213 17.41 18.54 8.98
C LYS A 213 15.93 18.64 8.62
N ASN A 214 15.18 17.56 8.81
CA ASN A 214 13.76 17.51 8.52
C ASN A 214 12.93 18.46 9.41
N SER A 215 13.28 18.59 10.69
CA SER A 215 12.70 19.58 11.62
C SER A 215 12.92 21.02 11.13
N VAL A 216 14.12 21.34 10.64
CA VAL A 216 14.38 22.67 10.06
C VAL A 216 13.59 22.88 8.77
N PHE A 217 13.49 21.87 7.91
CA PHE A 217 12.64 21.92 6.72
C PHE A 217 11.19 22.21 7.09
N HIS A 218 10.62 21.53 8.09
CA HIS A 218 9.26 21.77 8.60
C HIS A 218 9.02 23.21 9.06
N ILE A 219 10.01 23.87 9.68
CA ILE A 219 9.89 25.29 10.01
C ILE A 219 9.90 26.16 8.75
N LEU A 220 10.77 25.85 7.79
CA LEU A 220 10.87 26.60 6.55
C LEU A 220 9.61 26.46 5.68
N THR A 221 8.99 25.28 5.63
CA THR A 221 7.73 25.09 4.88
C THR A 221 6.62 26.00 5.44
N LYS A 222 6.54 26.16 6.77
CA LYS A 222 5.60 27.10 7.40
C LYS A 222 5.93 28.55 7.09
N ILE A 223 7.20 28.94 7.12
CA ILE A 223 7.65 30.32 6.81
C ILE A 223 7.29 30.69 5.36
N HIS A 224 7.51 29.79 4.42
CA HIS A 224 7.31 30.03 3.00
C HIS A 224 5.92 29.62 2.50
N GLY A 225 5.11 28.95 3.33
CA GLY A 225 3.75 28.49 2.99
C GLY A 225 3.69 27.33 1.99
N THR A 226 4.83 26.70 1.67
CA THR A 226 4.92 25.56 0.76
C THR A 226 6.17 24.72 1.08
N ASP A 227 6.06 23.42 0.85
CA ASP A 227 7.17 22.46 0.87
C ASP A 227 7.93 22.37 -0.47
N ASP A 228 7.47 23.06 -1.51
CA ASP A 228 8.21 23.20 -2.76
C ASP A 228 9.32 24.25 -2.58
N PHE A 229 10.49 23.80 -2.12
CA PHE A 229 11.61 24.68 -1.80
C PHE A 229 12.12 25.47 -3.02
N ALA A 230 11.84 25.02 -4.25
CA ALA A 230 12.17 25.79 -5.45
C ALA A 230 11.39 27.12 -5.53
N LYS A 231 10.23 27.20 -4.86
CA LYS A 231 9.37 28.39 -4.79
C LYS A 231 9.68 29.33 -3.61
N TRP A 232 10.63 28.99 -2.74
CA TRP A 232 10.99 29.88 -1.63
C TRP A 232 11.62 31.18 -2.16
N ASP A 233 11.37 32.32 -1.52
CA ASP A 233 11.94 33.59 -2.00
C ASP A 233 13.35 33.87 -1.44
N ASN A 234 13.83 33.02 -0.53
CA ASN A 234 15.11 33.17 0.15
C ASN A 234 16.12 32.11 -0.33
N ASP A 235 17.16 32.54 -1.05
CA ASP A 235 18.18 31.65 -1.61
C ASP A 235 19.05 30.95 -0.55
N VAL A 236 19.24 31.56 0.63
CA VAL A 236 19.92 30.89 1.75
C VAL A 236 19.08 29.73 2.26
N ASP A 237 17.76 29.90 2.39
CA ASP A 237 16.88 28.82 2.86
C ASP A 237 16.79 27.68 1.82
N LYS A 238 16.75 28.00 0.51
CA LYS A 238 16.74 26.99 -0.56
C LYS A 238 17.93 26.03 -0.50
N GLU A 239 19.11 26.57 -0.23
CA GLU A 239 20.38 25.86 -0.28
C GLU A 239 20.98 25.64 1.11
N LEU A 240 20.19 25.85 2.18
CA LEU A 240 20.68 26.03 3.55
C LEU A 240 21.61 24.91 3.99
N ILE A 241 21.21 23.66 3.74
CA ILE A 241 22.00 22.48 4.11
C ILE A 241 23.32 22.45 3.35
N SER A 242 23.29 22.54 2.02
CA SER A 242 24.51 22.51 1.19
C SER A 242 25.48 23.66 1.51
N ARG A 243 24.97 24.87 1.77
CA ARG A 243 25.78 26.05 2.14
C ARG A 243 26.39 25.88 3.52
N LYS A 244 25.60 25.40 4.49
CA LYS A 244 26.07 25.10 5.85
C LYS A 244 27.19 24.06 5.83
N GLU A 245 27.02 22.98 5.07
CA GLU A 245 28.02 21.91 4.91
C GLU A 245 29.30 22.43 4.22
N SER A 246 29.18 23.44 3.35
CA SER A 246 30.31 24.14 2.72
C SER A 246 30.96 25.22 3.61
N GLY A 247 30.47 25.44 4.83
CA GLY A 247 31.05 26.40 5.77
C GLY A 247 30.58 27.86 5.61
N ASP A 248 29.51 28.12 4.85
CA ASP A 248 28.94 29.47 4.68
C ASP A 248 28.47 30.04 6.04
N GLU A 249 29.01 31.19 6.44
CA GLU A 249 28.70 31.83 7.73
C GLU A 249 27.24 32.30 7.85
N VAL A 250 26.63 32.76 6.74
CA VAL A 250 25.23 33.20 6.70
C VAL A 250 24.31 32.00 6.87
N ALA A 251 24.59 30.89 6.19
CA ALA A 251 23.85 29.65 6.36
C ALA A 251 23.98 29.09 7.77
N ASN A 252 25.19 29.08 8.35
CA ASN A 252 25.42 28.67 9.74
C ASN A 252 24.61 29.53 10.73
N PHE A 253 24.62 30.85 10.56
CA PHE A 253 23.83 31.76 11.40
C PHE A 253 22.33 31.54 11.21
N ARG A 254 21.85 31.42 9.98
CA ARG A 254 20.44 31.16 9.67
C ARG A 254 19.96 29.84 10.27
N TYR A 255 20.73 28.77 10.12
CA TYR A 255 20.44 27.48 10.72
C TYR A 255 20.34 27.58 12.25
N LYS A 256 21.33 28.22 12.89
CA LYS A 256 21.30 28.48 14.34
C LYS A 256 20.09 29.33 14.75
N GLN A 257 19.71 30.34 13.98
CA GLN A 257 18.51 31.13 14.26
C GLN A 257 17.26 30.25 14.25
N LEU A 258 17.11 29.37 13.26
CA LEU A 258 15.97 28.46 13.15
C LEU A 258 15.92 27.45 14.31
N THR A 259 17.08 26.95 14.74
CA THR A 259 17.15 25.92 15.80
C THR A 259 17.21 26.47 17.23
N THR A 260 17.46 27.77 17.44
CA THR A 260 17.59 28.36 18.79
C THR A 260 16.58 29.47 19.11
N ASN A 261 15.87 30.01 18.12
CA ASN A 261 14.75 30.92 18.39
C ASN A 261 13.69 30.20 19.23
N PRO A 262 13.24 30.74 20.38
CA PRO A 262 12.31 30.05 21.27
C PRO A 262 10.99 29.60 20.61
N LYS A 263 10.48 30.38 19.65
CA LYS A 263 9.28 30.02 18.89
C LYS A 263 9.54 28.77 18.06
N TYR A 264 10.56 28.81 17.20
CA TYR A 264 10.88 27.71 16.29
C TYR A 264 11.37 26.47 17.03
N LYS A 265 12.16 26.64 18.10
CA LYS A 265 12.63 25.53 18.94
C LYS A 265 11.45 24.77 19.56
N SER A 266 10.44 25.46 20.07
CA SER A 266 9.25 24.79 20.62
C SER A 266 8.47 24.02 19.54
N GLU A 267 8.41 24.55 18.32
CA GLU A 267 7.75 23.87 17.19
C GLU A 267 8.55 22.66 16.69
N ILE A 268 9.88 22.76 16.66
CA ILE A 268 10.80 21.66 16.36
C ILE A 268 10.61 20.54 17.39
N ASP A 269 10.64 20.87 18.68
CA ASP A 269 10.55 19.84 19.73
C ASP A 269 9.19 19.11 19.70
N GLU A 270 8.10 19.83 19.41
CA GLU A 270 6.79 19.23 19.23
C GLU A 270 6.72 18.32 17.98
N TYR A 271 7.34 18.75 16.88
CA TYR A 271 7.43 17.97 15.65
C TYR A 271 8.22 16.67 15.87
N GLU A 272 9.41 16.77 16.48
CA GLU A 272 10.25 15.61 16.81
C GLU A 272 9.54 14.66 17.77
N PHE A 273 8.83 15.19 18.77
CA PHE A 273 8.04 14.37 19.68
C PHE A 273 6.91 13.64 18.95
N SER A 274 6.24 14.31 18.01
CA SER A 274 5.19 13.68 17.18
C SER A 274 5.74 12.55 16.32
N GLN A 275 6.92 12.73 15.72
CA GLN A 275 7.62 11.70 14.94
C GLN A 275 8.05 10.51 15.82
N PHE A 276 8.51 10.78 17.04
CA PHE A 276 8.76 9.74 18.05
C PHE A 276 7.49 8.95 18.39
N LEU A 277 6.36 9.62 18.65
CA LEU A 277 5.11 8.95 19.02
C LEU A 277 4.62 8.00 17.93
N VAL A 278 4.58 8.44 16.67
CA VAL A 278 4.15 7.59 15.55
C VAL A 278 5.13 6.43 15.32
N HIS A 279 6.44 6.66 15.44
CA HIS A 279 7.44 5.59 15.33
C HIS A 279 7.29 4.53 16.41
N LYS A 280 7.07 4.97 17.67
CA LYS A 280 6.82 4.06 18.80
C LYS A 280 5.54 3.25 18.58
N GLN A 281 4.47 3.86 18.06
CA GLN A 281 3.23 3.15 17.75
C GLN A 281 3.37 2.17 16.59
N GLU A 282 4.08 2.54 15.52
CA GLU A 282 4.37 1.65 14.39
C GLU A 282 5.12 0.38 14.86
N LYS A 283 6.13 0.54 15.72
CA LYS A 283 6.84 -0.60 16.33
C LYS A 283 5.93 -1.44 17.23
N GLY A 284 5.14 -0.82 18.10
CA GLY A 284 4.23 -1.54 18.98
C GLY A 284 3.11 -2.28 18.23
N ASP A 285 2.66 -1.74 17.09
CA ASP A 285 1.71 -2.41 16.20
C ASP A 285 2.35 -3.62 15.50
N LYS A 286 3.58 -3.48 14.99
CA LYS A 286 4.36 -4.59 14.41
C LYS A 286 4.48 -5.76 15.39
N GLU A 287 4.93 -5.50 16.61
CA GLU A 287 5.05 -6.54 17.66
C GLU A 287 3.73 -7.25 18.00
N LEU A 288 2.61 -6.56 17.88
CA LEU A 288 1.28 -7.13 18.09
C LEU A 288 0.89 -8.03 16.91
N ARG A 289 1.08 -7.55 15.68
CA ARG A 289 0.75 -8.29 14.46
C ARG A 289 1.59 -9.56 14.28
N GLU A 290 2.85 -9.55 14.70
CA GLU A 290 3.71 -10.74 14.73
C GLU A 290 3.11 -11.85 15.61
N LYS A 291 2.52 -11.51 16.75
CA LYS A 291 1.83 -12.47 17.65
C LYS A 291 0.52 -12.98 17.03
N GLU A 292 -0.12 -12.15 16.22
CA GLU A 292 -1.38 -12.47 15.55
C GLU A 292 -1.17 -13.19 14.20
N ASN A 293 0.07 -13.37 13.73
CA ASN A 293 0.40 -14.01 12.46
C ASN A 293 -0.30 -13.36 11.24
N ILE A 294 -0.28 -12.03 11.17
CA ILE A 294 -0.67 -11.25 9.98
C ILE A 294 0.44 -10.26 9.65
N LYS A 295 0.87 -10.26 8.39
CA LYS A 295 2.01 -9.44 7.94
C LYS A 295 1.55 -8.16 7.26
N PHE A 296 2.28 -7.08 7.45
CA PHE A 296 2.21 -5.91 6.60
C PHE A 296 3.32 -6.00 5.54
N ILE A 297 2.95 -5.66 4.31
CA ILE A 297 3.84 -5.44 3.19
C ILE A 297 3.89 -3.92 2.99
N GLY A 298 5.01 -3.29 3.35
CA GLY A 298 5.21 -1.85 3.11
C GLY A 298 5.42 -1.56 1.62
N ASP A 299 5.48 -0.28 1.25
CA ASP A 299 5.70 0.13 -0.13
C ASP A 299 6.91 1.07 -0.24
N LEU A 300 8.00 0.56 -0.80
CA LEU A 300 9.23 1.30 -1.06
C LEU A 300 9.02 2.17 -2.29
N LEU A 301 8.88 3.47 -2.06
CA LEU A 301 8.86 4.48 -3.11
C LEU A 301 10.06 4.31 -4.06
N VAL A 302 9.85 4.49 -5.37
CA VAL A 302 10.97 4.85 -6.25
C VAL A 302 11.44 6.29 -5.95
N GLY A 303 10.51 7.14 -5.54
CA GLY A 303 10.73 8.57 -5.35
C GLY A 303 11.26 9.00 -4.00
N TYR A 304 11.38 10.33 -3.86
CA TYR A 304 11.81 11.06 -2.69
C TYR A 304 10.96 12.33 -2.59
N SER A 305 10.62 12.76 -1.38
CA SER A 305 9.89 14.01 -1.17
C SER A 305 10.80 15.22 -1.33
N ASN A 306 10.20 16.42 -1.38
CA ASN A 306 10.94 17.68 -1.37
C ASN A 306 11.81 17.83 -0.11
N SER A 307 11.36 17.30 1.03
CA SER A 307 12.14 17.34 2.27
C SER A 307 13.38 16.46 2.17
N ASP A 308 13.24 15.29 1.55
CA ASP A 308 14.34 14.35 1.38
C ASP A 308 15.40 14.90 0.40
N GLU A 309 14.95 15.53 -0.70
CA GLU A 309 15.82 16.23 -1.67
C GLU A 309 16.57 17.40 -1.02
N TRP A 310 15.85 18.28 -0.31
CA TRP A 310 16.43 19.45 0.34
C TRP A 310 17.41 19.08 1.47
N SER A 311 17.13 18.00 2.22
CA SER A 311 17.97 17.56 3.35
C SER A 311 19.24 16.83 2.90
N ASN A 312 19.24 16.29 1.67
CA ASN A 312 20.34 15.49 1.13
C ASN A 312 20.79 15.99 -0.26
N PRO A 313 21.16 17.27 -0.41
CA PRO A 313 21.39 17.87 -1.73
C PRO A 313 22.51 17.18 -2.52
N ASP A 314 23.53 16.66 -1.86
CA ASP A 314 24.66 15.96 -2.49
C ASP A 314 24.31 14.54 -2.99
N ALA A 315 23.20 13.97 -2.52
CA ALA A 315 22.74 12.64 -2.93
C ALA A 315 22.05 12.65 -4.30
N PHE A 316 21.66 13.82 -4.82
CA PHE A 316 20.85 13.95 -6.03
C PHE A 316 21.57 14.72 -7.14
N MET A 317 21.22 14.42 -8.39
CA MET A 317 21.67 15.19 -9.55
C MET A 317 20.88 16.49 -9.68
N LYS A 318 21.57 17.56 -10.05
CA LYS A 318 20.91 18.80 -10.50
C LYS A 318 20.34 18.59 -11.91
N ASP A 319 19.19 19.20 -12.16
CA ASP A 319 18.49 19.24 -13.46
C ASP A 319 17.98 17.90 -14.02
N TRP A 320 18.20 16.76 -13.36
CA TRP A 320 17.68 15.47 -13.82
C TRP A 320 16.57 14.97 -12.92
N LYS A 321 15.47 14.53 -13.54
CA LYS A 321 14.30 13.97 -12.85
C LYS A 321 13.90 12.62 -13.46
N VAL A 322 13.31 11.75 -12.64
CA VAL A 322 12.76 10.44 -13.06
C VAL A 322 11.36 10.63 -13.65
N GLY A 323 11.04 9.83 -14.66
CA GLY A 323 9.73 9.73 -15.30
C GLY A 323 9.49 8.34 -15.88
N ALA A 324 8.56 8.25 -16.84
CA ALA A 324 8.36 7.06 -17.66
C ALA A 324 8.30 7.42 -19.14
N GLU A 325 8.73 6.51 -20.01
CA GLU A 325 8.82 6.74 -21.46
C GLU A 325 7.47 7.10 -22.12
N TYR A 326 6.37 6.59 -21.56
CA TYR A 326 5.01 6.72 -22.10
C TYR A 326 3.99 7.05 -21.02
N GLY A 327 2.81 7.53 -21.45
CA GLY A 327 1.65 7.85 -20.61
C GLY A 327 1.56 9.31 -20.17
N GLY A 328 2.46 10.16 -20.68
CA GLY A 328 2.41 11.61 -20.48
C GLY A 328 1.51 12.30 -21.49
N LYS A 329 1.54 13.63 -21.47
CA LYS A 329 0.78 14.48 -22.38
C LYS A 329 1.19 14.25 -23.84
N ASN A 330 0.21 14.18 -24.75
CA ASN A 330 0.42 13.97 -26.19
C ASN A 330 1.24 12.72 -26.54
N ASP A 331 0.97 11.59 -25.88
CA ASP A 331 1.71 10.33 -26.03
C ASP A 331 3.23 10.46 -25.75
N GLY A 332 3.61 11.50 -25.00
CA GLY A 332 4.97 11.77 -24.56
C GLY A 332 5.33 11.06 -23.25
N PRO A 333 6.54 11.31 -22.74
CA PRO A 333 6.96 10.81 -21.43
C PRO A 333 6.13 11.36 -20.27
N GLN A 334 5.91 10.55 -19.23
CA GLN A 334 5.40 11.03 -17.96
C GLN A 334 6.50 11.74 -17.18
N LEU A 335 6.21 12.93 -16.69
CA LEU A 335 7.17 13.79 -15.99
C LEU A 335 6.85 13.78 -14.48
N TRP A 336 7.34 12.78 -13.75
CA TRP A 336 6.98 12.60 -12.33
C TRP A 336 7.62 13.63 -11.39
N GLY A 337 8.77 14.18 -11.77
CA GLY A 337 9.45 15.24 -11.01
C GLY A 337 10.26 14.73 -9.83
N ILE A 338 10.48 13.41 -9.77
CA ILE A 338 11.28 12.74 -8.74
C ILE A 338 12.76 13.05 -8.97
N PRO A 339 13.54 13.43 -7.93
CA PRO A 339 14.98 13.65 -8.08
C PRO A 339 15.72 12.34 -8.43
N VAL A 340 16.74 12.45 -9.29
CA VAL A 340 17.61 11.33 -9.67
C VAL A 340 18.77 11.25 -8.68
N LEU A 341 19.02 10.08 -8.09
CA LEU A 341 20.21 9.87 -7.24
C LEU A 341 21.47 10.12 -8.08
N ASN A 342 22.48 10.73 -7.49
CA ASN A 342 23.74 10.98 -8.17
C ASN A 342 24.53 9.67 -8.32
N PRO A 343 24.69 9.12 -9.55
CA PRO A 343 25.32 7.82 -9.74
C PRO A 343 26.77 7.78 -9.26
N LYS A 344 27.46 8.94 -9.31
CA LYS A 344 28.85 9.10 -8.84
C LYS A 344 28.97 9.10 -7.31
N LYS A 345 27.85 9.13 -6.60
CA LYS A 345 27.78 9.16 -5.13
C LYS A 345 27.09 7.92 -4.57
N LEU A 346 26.75 6.93 -5.40
CA LEU A 346 26.21 5.65 -4.95
C LEU A 346 27.27 4.81 -4.22
N PHE A 347 28.49 4.78 -4.76
CA PHE A 347 29.60 4.00 -4.22
C PHE A 347 30.87 4.86 -4.17
N ASN A 348 31.69 4.67 -3.13
CA ASN A 348 33.04 5.22 -3.04
C ASN A 348 34.02 4.36 -3.85
N GLU A 349 35.25 4.85 -4.06
CA GLU A 349 36.28 4.14 -4.84
C GLU A 349 36.64 2.76 -4.26
N ASP A 350 36.50 2.57 -2.95
CA ASP A 350 36.74 1.30 -2.26
C ASP A 350 35.55 0.32 -2.33
N GLY A 351 34.45 0.71 -2.98
CA GLY A 351 33.22 -0.08 -3.11
C GLY A 351 32.24 0.06 -1.93
N SER A 352 32.59 0.80 -0.87
CA SER A 352 31.64 1.15 0.20
C SER A 352 30.54 2.10 -0.31
N LEU A 353 29.44 2.22 0.43
CA LEU A 353 28.34 3.12 0.05
C LEU A 353 28.79 4.59 0.13
N GLY A 354 28.60 5.32 -0.97
CA GLY A 354 28.67 6.78 -0.96
C GLY A 354 27.40 7.39 -0.39
N VAL A 355 27.32 8.72 -0.30
CA VAL A 355 26.19 9.42 0.34
C VAL A 355 24.83 9.10 -0.30
N ALA A 356 24.77 8.88 -1.62
CA ALA A 356 23.53 8.49 -2.29
C ALA A 356 23.19 7.01 -2.06
N GLY A 357 24.20 6.14 -2.00
CA GLY A 357 24.00 4.72 -1.71
C GLY A 357 23.54 4.49 -0.27
N GLN A 358 24.12 5.22 0.67
CA GLN A 358 23.70 5.20 2.07
C GLN A 358 22.26 5.68 2.22
N LEU A 359 21.85 6.73 1.50
CA LEU A 359 20.46 7.21 1.51
C LEU A 359 19.48 6.14 0.99
N VAL A 360 19.86 5.34 -0.01
CA VAL A 360 19.04 4.20 -0.47
C VAL A 360 18.93 3.13 0.62
N LYS A 361 20.04 2.78 1.28
CA LYS A 361 20.03 1.82 2.39
C LYS A 361 19.12 2.30 3.53
N ASP A 362 19.33 3.53 3.99
CA ASP A 362 18.58 4.13 5.10
C ASP A 362 17.08 4.21 4.78
N LYS A 363 16.71 4.48 3.53
CA LYS A 363 15.33 4.44 3.04
C LYS A 363 14.71 3.05 3.15
N ILE A 364 15.43 2.00 2.75
CA ILE A 364 14.94 0.62 2.85
C ILE A 364 14.76 0.24 4.33
N ASP A 365 15.77 0.53 5.15
CA ASP A 365 15.75 0.25 6.59
C ASP A 365 14.57 0.96 7.27
N SER A 366 14.31 2.23 6.93
CA SER A 366 13.21 3.02 7.50
C SER A 366 11.83 2.45 7.18
N VAL A 367 11.62 1.88 5.98
CA VAL A 367 10.36 1.21 5.64
C VAL A 367 10.23 -0.09 6.45
N LEU A 368 11.30 -0.89 6.51
CA LEU A 368 11.31 -2.21 7.15
C LEU A 368 11.20 -2.18 8.68
N ASP A 369 11.46 -1.03 9.31
CA ASP A 369 11.23 -0.82 10.74
C ASP A 369 9.79 -1.21 11.16
N GLY A 370 8.79 -0.89 10.34
CA GLY A 370 7.36 -1.02 10.67
C GLY A 370 6.64 -2.22 10.07
N VAL A 371 7.28 -2.98 9.18
CA VAL A 371 6.62 -4.04 8.38
C VAL A 371 7.45 -5.33 8.32
N GLU A 372 6.85 -6.45 7.94
CA GLU A 372 7.53 -7.76 7.83
C GLU A 372 7.97 -8.09 6.41
N ASN A 373 7.46 -7.38 5.41
CA ASN A 373 7.86 -7.53 4.01
C ASN A 373 7.65 -6.22 3.25
N ILE A 374 8.05 -6.17 1.97
CA ILE A 374 8.07 -4.93 1.21
C ILE A 374 7.68 -5.14 -0.26
N ARG A 375 6.96 -4.17 -0.81
CA ARG A 375 6.80 -3.92 -2.23
C ARG A 375 7.84 -2.92 -2.69
N ILE A 376 8.46 -3.19 -3.83
CA ILE A 376 9.39 -2.27 -4.49
C ILE A 376 8.63 -1.62 -5.64
N ASP A 377 8.25 -0.36 -5.47
CA ASP A 377 7.60 0.44 -6.51
C ASP A 377 8.59 0.73 -7.64
N ASN A 378 8.15 0.56 -8.89
CA ASN A 378 8.96 0.78 -10.09
C ASN A 378 10.38 0.23 -9.93
N ALA A 379 10.51 -1.09 -9.83
CA ALA A 379 11.81 -1.76 -9.65
C ALA A 379 12.82 -1.34 -10.73
N MET A 380 12.34 -1.02 -11.93
CA MET A 380 13.16 -0.45 -13.01
C MET A 380 13.77 0.90 -12.63
N GLY A 381 13.06 1.76 -11.90
CA GLY A 381 13.59 3.05 -11.44
C GLY A 381 14.78 2.95 -10.48
N LEU A 382 14.98 1.80 -9.83
CA LEU A 382 16.13 1.50 -8.96
C LEU A 382 17.25 0.76 -9.68
N VAL A 383 17.11 0.46 -10.98
CA VAL A 383 18.11 -0.28 -11.78
C VAL A 383 18.53 0.47 -13.02
N ASP A 384 17.56 0.95 -13.80
CA ASP A 384 17.76 1.73 -15.03
C ASP A 384 16.56 2.67 -15.25
N PRO A 385 16.47 3.77 -14.48
CA PRO A 385 15.35 4.69 -14.56
C PRO A 385 15.25 5.39 -15.93
N TYR A 386 14.03 5.67 -16.36
CA TYR A 386 13.81 6.65 -17.42
C TYR A 386 13.92 8.06 -16.83
N ILE A 387 14.88 8.85 -17.32
CA ILE A 387 15.21 10.17 -16.78
C ILE A 387 15.05 11.26 -17.85
N TYR A 388 14.88 12.51 -17.41
CA TYR A 388 14.76 13.66 -18.28
C TYR A 388 15.38 14.93 -17.66
N LYS A 389 15.76 15.88 -18.52
CA LYS A 389 16.24 17.21 -18.09
C LYS A 389 15.07 18.12 -17.71
N SER A 390 15.01 18.55 -16.45
CA SER A 390 13.93 19.39 -15.94
C SER A 390 13.89 20.77 -16.61
N SER A 391 15.05 21.33 -16.95
CA SER A 391 15.22 22.59 -17.68
C SER A 391 14.70 22.55 -19.12
N ALA A 392 14.55 21.36 -19.69
CA ALA A 392 14.03 21.15 -21.04
C ALA A 392 12.49 20.99 -21.08
N VAL A 393 11.83 20.94 -19.92
CA VAL A 393 10.37 20.87 -19.84
C VAL A 393 9.77 22.20 -20.28
N LYS A 394 8.91 22.14 -21.29
CA LYS A 394 8.21 23.31 -21.84
C LYS A 394 7.11 23.77 -20.88
N SER A 395 6.69 25.03 -21.02
CA SER A 395 5.62 25.62 -20.21
C SER A 395 4.28 24.87 -20.30
N ASP A 396 4.06 24.11 -21.37
CA ASP A 396 2.86 23.28 -21.56
C ASP A 396 2.98 21.89 -20.93
N GLY A 397 4.08 21.58 -20.23
CA GLY A 397 4.35 20.30 -19.58
C GLY A 397 4.81 19.19 -20.53
N THR A 398 5.23 19.52 -21.75
CA THR A 398 5.82 18.55 -22.70
C THR A 398 7.34 18.65 -22.75
N ILE A 399 7.99 17.60 -23.24
CA ILE A 399 9.45 17.55 -23.46
C ILE A 399 9.77 16.88 -24.80
N ASP A 400 10.88 17.27 -25.42
CA ASP A 400 11.43 16.54 -26.58
C ASP A 400 12.13 15.26 -26.09
N ARG A 401 11.91 14.13 -26.78
CA ARG A 401 12.54 12.84 -26.47
C ARG A 401 14.06 12.89 -26.55
N CYS A 402 14.68 13.85 -27.25
CA CYS A 402 16.13 14.02 -27.22
C CYS A 402 16.69 14.45 -25.84
N ASN A 403 15.82 14.94 -24.93
CA ASN A 403 16.18 15.35 -23.57
C ASN A 403 15.76 14.33 -22.51
N ALA A 404 15.40 13.10 -22.91
CA ALA A 404 14.95 12.05 -22.02
C ALA A 404 15.34 10.66 -22.53
N GLY A 405 15.44 9.68 -21.64
CA GLY A 405 15.79 8.31 -21.99
C GLY A 405 16.09 7.46 -20.78
N TYR A 406 16.22 6.14 -20.99
CA TYR A 406 16.76 5.25 -19.98
C TYR A 406 18.20 5.66 -19.64
N MET A 407 18.53 5.72 -18.35
CA MET A 407 19.83 6.20 -17.87
C MET A 407 21.00 5.45 -18.52
N SER A 408 20.87 4.14 -18.70
CA SER A 408 21.88 3.30 -19.36
C SER A 408 22.17 3.68 -20.81
N HIS A 409 21.31 4.46 -21.46
CA HIS A 409 21.50 4.97 -22.83
C HIS A 409 22.07 6.41 -22.85
N ILE A 410 22.29 7.03 -21.70
CA ILE A 410 22.76 8.41 -21.56
C ILE A 410 24.17 8.40 -20.92
N ASN A 411 25.18 8.19 -21.75
CA ASN A 411 26.58 7.96 -21.32
C ASN A 411 27.14 9.05 -20.38
N GLU A 412 26.67 10.30 -20.48
CA GLU A 412 27.15 11.40 -19.65
C GLU A 412 26.66 11.35 -18.19
N VAL A 413 25.59 10.58 -17.91
CA VAL A 413 24.93 10.55 -16.59
C VAL A 413 25.52 9.48 -15.67
N ASP A 414 25.61 8.23 -16.13
CA ASP A 414 26.14 7.10 -15.35
C ASP A 414 27.13 6.24 -16.18
N PRO A 415 28.31 6.77 -16.53
CA PRO A 415 29.27 6.07 -17.38
C PRO A 415 29.82 4.77 -16.77
N GLU A 416 29.76 4.62 -15.44
CA GLU A 416 30.25 3.45 -14.70
C GLU A 416 29.14 2.44 -14.38
N HIS A 417 27.93 2.68 -14.90
CA HIS A 417 26.73 1.85 -14.68
C HIS A 417 26.45 1.57 -13.20
N ASN A 418 26.69 2.53 -12.31
CA ASN A 418 26.50 2.37 -10.88
C ASN A 418 25.05 2.11 -10.48
N TYR A 419 24.07 2.61 -11.24
CA TYR A 419 22.66 2.33 -10.97
C TYR A 419 22.32 0.83 -11.07
N THR A 420 22.92 0.12 -12.02
CA THR A 420 22.69 -1.33 -12.20
C THR A 420 23.13 -2.16 -11.00
N LYS A 421 24.00 -1.60 -10.15
CA LYS A 421 24.55 -2.24 -8.95
C LYS A 421 23.65 -2.03 -7.72
N ILE A 422 22.67 -1.13 -7.74
CA ILE A 422 21.80 -0.85 -6.58
C ILE A 422 21.06 -2.11 -6.12
N LEU A 423 20.49 -2.88 -7.06
CA LEU A 423 19.79 -4.13 -6.75
C LEU A 423 20.73 -5.08 -6.00
N HIS A 424 21.87 -5.42 -6.62
CA HIS A 424 22.83 -6.40 -6.10
C HIS A 424 23.54 -5.95 -4.81
N ASN A 425 23.99 -4.70 -4.74
CA ASN A 425 24.88 -4.23 -3.68
C ASN A 425 24.15 -3.55 -2.51
N ILE A 426 22.90 -3.12 -2.70
CA ILE A 426 22.15 -2.37 -1.67
C ILE A 426 20.85 -3.09 -1.34
N LEU A 427 19.96 -3.24 -2.32
CA LEU A 427 18.60 -3.69 -2.06
C LEU A 427 18.53 -5.15 -1.60
N LEU A 428 19.13 -6.10 -2.33
CA LEU A 428 19.10 -7.51 -1.93
C LEU A 428 19.82 -7.77 -0.59
N PRO A 429 21.00 -7.18 -0.31
CA PRO A 429 21.64 -7.28 1.01
C PRO A 429 20.77 -6.70 2.13
N SER A 430 20.19 -5.50 1.95
CA SER A 430 19.30 -4.89 2.95
C SER A 430 18.12 -5.80 3.27
N LEU A 431 17.45 -6.38 2.27
CA LEU A 431 16.36 -7.33 2.54
C LEU A 431 16.85 -8.53 3.39
N LYS A 432 18.02 -9.09 3.06
CA LYS A 432 18.61 -10.21 3.81
C LYS A 432 18.99 -9.81 5.25
N GLU A 433 19.50 -8.60 5.49
CA GLU A 433 19.79 -8.06 6.83
C GLU A 433 18.54 -8.01 7.72
N HIS A 434 17.37 -7.77 7.12
CA HIS A 434 16.07 -7.77 7.78
C HIS A 434 15.35 -9.14 7.77
N ASN A 435 16.07 -10.22 7.46
CA ASN A 435 15.53 -11.58 7.36
C ASN A 435 14.41 -11.75 6.31
N ILE A 436 14.38 -10.89 5.29
CA ILE A 436 13.48 -11.00 4.15
C ILE A 436 14.22 -11.72 3.03
N ASN A 437 13.64 -12.83 2.58
CA ASN A 437 14.08 -13.46 1.34
C ASN A 437 13.67 -12.56 0.16
N PRO A 438 14.61 -12.08 -0.67
CA PRO A 438 14.26 -11.17 -1.76
C PRO A 438 13.26 -11.71 -2.78
N LYS A 439 13.15 -13.05 -2.91
CA LYS A 439 12.17 -13.71 -3.78
C LYS A 439 10.73 -13.67 -3.24
N ASP A 440 10.57 -13.27 -1.99
CA ASP A 440 9.27 -13.10 -1.34
C ASP A 440 8.85 -11.63 -1.29
N ALA A 441 9.70 -10.68 -1.70
CA ALA A 441 9.30 -9.28 -1.89
C ALA A 441 8.38 -9.13 -3.11
N VAL A 442 7.55 -8.08 -3.10
CA VAL A 442 6.66 -7.75 -4.22
C VAL A 442 7.40 -6.80 -5.16
N TRP A 443 7.77 -7.25 -6.36
CA TRP A 443 8.51 -6.43 -7.32
C TRP A 443 7.60 -5.87 -8.40
N GLU A 444 7.35 -4.56 -8.37
CA GLU A 444 6.60 -3.88 -9.43
C GLU A 444 7.49 -3.68 -10.66
N ASP A 445 7.17 -4.39 -11.74
CA ASP A 445 7.93 -4.42 -12.99
C ASP A 445 7.04 -4.13 -14.22
N LEU A 446 5.90 -3.47 -14.05
CA LEU A 446 4.96 -3.19 -15.15
C LEU A 446 5.50 -2.09 -16.06
N GLY A 447 4.91 -2.01 -17.26
CA GLY A 447 5.23 -0.98 -18.25
C GLY A 447 6.40 -1.33 -19.16
N ALA A 448 6.91 -0.32 -19.86
CA ALA A 448 8.02 -0.46 -20.79
C ALA A 448 9.34 -0.65 -20.04
N GLN A 449 10.08 -1.69 -20.40
CA GLN A 449 11.31 -2.10 -19.73
C GLN A 449 12.52 -1.97 -20.67
N SER A 450 13.64 -1.44 -20.17
CA SER A 450 14.90 -1.44 -20.91
C SER A 450 15.53 -2.84 -20.94
N GLN A 451 16.45 -3.07 -21.89
CA GLN A 451 17.22 -4.32 -21.91
C GLN A 451 18.13 -4.44 -20.68
N THR A 452 18.72 -3.32 -20.23
CA THR A 452 19.55 -3.27 -19.02
C THR A 452 18.78 -3.74 -17.79
N PHE A 453 17.54 -3.28 -17.61
CA PHE A 453 16.69 -3.77 -16.53
C PHE A 453 16.46 -5.28 -16.62
N ARG A 454 16.17 -5.82 -17.80
CA ARG A 454 15.92 -7.25 -18.00
C ARG A 454 17.15 -8.09 -17.68
N ASP A 455 18.31 -7.66 -18.17
CA ASP A 455 19.60 -8.30 -17.89
C ASP A 455 19.84 -8.38 -16.37
N VAL A 456 19.68 -7.27 -15.65
CA VAL A 456 19.92 -7.22 -14.20
C VAL A 456 18.86 -8.00 -13.41
N PHE A 457 17.58 -7.74 -13.67
CA PHE A 457 16.48 -8.21 -12.82
C PHE A 457 16.08 -9.66 -13.10
N TYR A 458 15.91 -10.05 -14.36
CA TYR A 458 15.47 -11.42 -14.71
C TYR A 458 16.64 -12.37 -14.93
N ASP A 459 17.73 -11.88 -15.54
CA ASP A 459 18.89 -12.71 -15.87
C ASP A 459 19.98 -12.67 -14.79
N GLY A 460 19.84 -11.82 -13.77
CA GLY A 460 20.81 -11.69 -12.67
C GLY A 460 22.17 -11.19 -13.15
N LYS A 461 22.22 -10.41 -14.24
CA LYS A 461 23.45 -10.02 -14.91
C LYS A 461 23.89 -8.61 -14.50
N VAL A 462 25.01 -8.53 -13.79
CA VAL A 462 25.63 -7.26 -13.35
C VAL A 462 27.12 -7.29 -13.66
N ASP A 463 27.64 -6.23 -14.29
CA ASP A 463 29.05 -6.09 -14.70
C ASP A 463 29.62 -7.33 -15.44
N GLY A 464 28.81 -7.93 -16.31
CA GLY A 464 29.19 -9.10 -17.11
C GLY A 464 29.24 -10.42 -16.33
N LYS A 465 28.88 -10.43 -15.05
CA LYS A 465 28.70 -11.64 -14.23
C LYS A 465 27.22 -12.02 -14.15
N VAL A 466 26.92 -13.29 -13.93
CA VAL A 466 25.56 -13.82 -13.75
C VAL A 466 25.42 -14.39 -12.35
N TYR A 467 24.46 -13.87 -11.60
CA TYR A 467 24.10 -14.28 -10.24
C TYR A 467 22.81 -15.11 -10.28
N GLU A 468 22.96 -16.43 -10.36
CA GLU A 468 21.84 -17.36 -10.56
C GLU A 468 20.79 -17.31 -9.44
N ASP A 469 21.20 -17.05 -8.20
CA ASP A 469 20.32 -16.93 -7.05
C ASP A 469 19.56 -15.59 -7.01
N GLU A 470 19.99 -14.61 -7.81
CA GLU A 470 19.45 -13.25 -7.86
C GLU A 470 18.52 -12.99 -9.07
N LYS A 471 18.17 -14.03 -9.82
CA LYS A 471 17.12 -13.95 -10.84
C LYS A 471 15.76 -13.76 -10.17
N MET A 472 15.13 -12.62 -10.44
CA MET A 472 13.86 -12.21 -9.83
C MET A 472 12.67 -12.51 -10.72
N LYS A 473 11.48 -12.51 -10.10
CA LYS A 473 10.19 -12.55 -10.78
C LYS A 473 9.37 -11.36 -10.29
N GLY A 474 8.77 -10.65 -11.23
CA GLY A 474 7.89 -9.53 -10.91
C GLY A 474 6.45 -9.94 -10.64
N ILE A 475 5.56 -9.02 -10.98
CA ILE A 475 4.11 -9.14 -10.76
C ILE A 475 3.36 -9.34 -12.07
N MET A 476 2.19 -9.96 -12.00
CA MET A 476 1.31 -10.17 -13.15
C MET A 476 0.00 -9.43 -12.96
N TYR A 477 -0.27 -8.46 -13.84
CA TYR A 477 -1.57 -7.82 -13.93
C TYR A 477 -2.55 -8.69 -14.74
N SER A 478 -3.50 -9.33 -14.06
CA SER A 478 -4.37 -10.35 -14.67
C SER A 478 -5.50 -9.79 -15.56
N ILE A 479 -5.67 -8.46 -15.61
CA ILE A 479 -6.81 -7.83 -16.31
C ILE A 479 -6.92 -8.22 -17.78
N GLY A 480 -5.81 -8.39 -18.50
CA GLY A 480 -5.81 -8.57 -19.95
C GLY A 480 -5.33 -9.94 -20.40
N VAL A 481 -5.03 -10.84 -19.46
CA VAL A 481 -4.28 -12.07 -19.70
C VAL A 481 -4.98 -13.28 -19.10
N ARG A 482 -4.55 -14.46 -19.55
CA ARG A 482 -4.91 -15.75 -18.98
C ARG A 482 -3.91 -16.09 -17.88
N MET A 483 -4.40 -16.61 -16.76
CA MET A 483 -3.56 -17.02 -15.62
C MET A 483 -2.95 -18.42 -15.76
N GLU A 484 -3.32 -19.16 -16.82
CA GLU A 484 -2.68 -20.43 -17.16
C GLU A 484 -1.15 -20.27 -17.31
N GLY A 485 -0.38 -20.90 -16.41
CA GLY A 485 1.07 -20.86 -16.39
C GLY A 485 1.69 -19.55 -15.89
N ALA A 486 0.92 -18.72 -15.17
CA ALA A 486 1.40 -17.46 -14.62
C ALA A 486 2.49 -17.63 -13.54
N ASP A 487 2.43 -18.70 -12.75
CA ASP A 487 3.43 -19.14 -11.75
C ASP A 487 4.88 -19.23 -12.30
N LYS A 488 5.00 -19.58 -13.59
CA LYS A 488 6.31 -19.62 -14.26
C LYS A 488 6.87 -18.23 -14.55
N LYS A 489 6.01 -17.22 -14.68
CA LYS A 489 6.36 -15.87 -15.15
C LYS A 489 6.45 -14.85 -14.03
N ALA A 490 5.60 -14.96 -13.02
CA ALA A 490 5.48 -13.97 -11.95
C ALA A 490 5.39 -14.64 -10.57
N ARG A 491 5.79 -13.89 -9.54
CA ARG A 491 5.68 -14.33 -8.14
C ARG A 491 4.33 -13.96 -7.53
N TYR A 492 3.83 -12.78 -7.91
CA TYR A 492 2.56 -12.23 -7.46
C TYR A 492 1.61 -12.01 -8.65
N SER A 493 0.31 -12.08 -8.40
CA SER A 493 -0.69 -11.63 -9.37
C SER A 493 -1.85 -10.89 -8.69
N PHE A 494 -2.50 -10.02 -9.46
CA PHE A 494 -3.61 -9.19 -9.00
C PHE A 494 -4.55 -8.88 -10.16
N LEU A 495 -5.79 -8.47 -9.86
CA LEU A 495 -6.75 -8.01 -10.88
C LEU A 495 -6.99 -6.50 -10.87
N SER A 496 -6.73 -5.83 -9.75
CA SER A 496 -6.74 -4.38 -9.63
C SER A 496 -5.78 -3.95 -8.50
N THR A 497 -5.35 -2.69 -8.54
CA THR A 497 -4.50 -2.06 -7.51
C THR A 497 -5.09 -0.72 -7.09
N HIS A 498 -4.31 0.08 -6.36
CA HIS A 498 -4.65 1.46 -6.04
C HIS A 498 -4.71 2.38 -7.30
N ASP A 499 -4.00 2.05 -8.38
CA ASP A 499 -3.91 2.86 -9.61
C ASP A 499 -4.95 2.50 -10.69
N ASN A 500 -5.77 1.48 -10.45
CA ASN A 500 -6.74 0.99 -11.41
C ASN A 500 -8.18 1.21 -10.92
N GLU A 501 -9.12 1.17 -11.85
CA GLU A 501 -10.53 1.09 -11.48
C GLU A 501 -10.83 -0.24 -10.76
N PRO A 502 -11.75 -0.26 -9.79
CA PRO A 502 -12.27 -1.50 -9.24
C PRO A 502 -12.77 -2.42 -10.35
N SER A 503 -12.54 -3.72 -10.21
CA SER A 503 -12.79 -4.72 -11.25
C SER A 503 -14.25 -4.76 -11.71
N ALA A 504 -15.20 -4.42 -10.84
CA ALA A 504 -16.61 -4.27 -11.20
C ALA A 504 -16.86 -3.19 -12.28
N ARG A 505 -16.05 -2.12 -12.31
CA ARG A 505 -16.14 -1.08 -13.37
C ARG A 505 -15.67 -1.57 -14.72
N LEU A 506 -14.74 -2.52 -14.75
CA LEU A 506 -14.21 -3.06 -15.99
C LEU A 506 -15.32 -3.68 -16.84
N LEU A 507 -16.33 -4.29 -16.21
CA LEU A 507 -17.51 -4.84 -16.90
C LEU A 507 -18.29 -3.80 -17.73
N LYS A 508 -18.09 -2.50 -17.48
CA LYS A 508 -18.69 -1.40 -18.24
C LYS A 508 -17.90 -1.09 -19.52
N GLN A 509 -16.73 -1.71 -19.74
CA GLN A 509 -15.81 -1.42 -20.83
C GLN A 509 -15.88 -2.51 -21.93
N ASN A 510 -16.21 -2.12 -23.17
CA ASN A 510 -16.48 -3.05 -24.28
C ASN A 510 -15.30 -3.96 -24.65
N TRP A 511 -14.06 -3.52 -24.44
CA TRP A 511 -12.87 -4.30 -24.80
C TRP A 511 -12.72 -5.57 -23.94
N ILE A 512 -13.29 -5.58 -22.73
CA ILE A 512 -13.26 -6.74 -21.82
C ILE A 512 -13.88 -7.96 -22.49
N TYR A 513 -15.03 -7.81 -23.15
CA TYR A 513 -15.74 -8.91 -23.82
C TYR A 513 -15.03 -9.46 -25.07
N HIS A 514 -14.00 -8.77 -25.55
CA HIS A 514 -13.17 -9.19 -26.69
C HIS A 514 -11.76 -9.59 -26.27
N ASN A 515 -11.45 -9.54 -24.97
CA ASN A 515 -10.13 -9.86 -24.44
C ASN A 515 -10.01 -11.36 -24.15
N GLU A 516 -8.88 -11.96 -24.57
CA GLU A 516 -8.63 -13.40 -24.42
C GLU A 516 -8.56 -13.90 -22.98
N GLY A 517 -8.21 -13.03 -22.02
CA GLY A 517 -8.27 -13.34 -20.60
C GLY A 517 -9.71 -13.51 -20.12
N TRP A 518 -10.66 -12.76 -20.66
CA TRP A 518 -12.07 -12.76 -20.24
C TRP A 518 -12.95 -13.68 -21.10
N ASN A 519 -12.35 -14.42 -22.03
CA ASN A 519 -13.08 -15.31 -22.92
C ASN A 519 -13.84 -16.39 -22.10
N PRO A 520 -15.19 -16.46 -22.21
CA PRO A 520 -16.02 -17.44 -21.48
C PRO A 520 -15.62 -18.90 -21.69
N MET A 521 -15.23 -19.27 -22.91
CA MET A 521 -14.83 -20.64 -23.24
C MET A 521 -13.52 -21.02 -22.53
N TYR A 522 -12.57 -20.10 -22.49
CA TYR A 522 -11.34 -20.27 -21.73
C TYR A 522 -11.62 -20.43 -20.24
N LEU A 523 -12.35 -19.48 -19.63
CA LEU A 523 -12.63 -19.49 -18.20
C LEU A 523 -13.42 -20.74 -17.78
N ALA A 524 -14.40 -21.16 -18.59
CA ALA A 524 -15.16 -22.37 -18.32
C ALA A 524 -14.32 -23.65 -18.43
N GLY A 525 -13.44 -23.75 -19.43
CA GLY A 525 -12.54 -24.89 -19.57
C GLY A 525 -11.46 -24.95 -18.49
N PHE A 526 -10.96 -23.79 -18.05
CA PHE A 526 -9.94 -23.69 -17.01
C PHE A 526 -10.53 -23.93 -15.61
N LEU A 527 -11.68 -23.35 -15.30
CA LEU A 527 -12.31 -23.48 -13.98
C LEU A 527 -13.11 -24.77 -13.81
N ILE A 528 -13.66 -25.31 -14.91
CA ILE A 528 -14.40 -26.57 -14.92
C ILE A 528 -13.87 -27.45 -16.07
N PRO A 529 -12.73 -28.14 -15.87
CA PRO A 529 -12.14 -28.98 -16.90
C PRO A 529 -13.10 -30.09 -17.38
N PRO A 530 -13.32 -30.24 -18.70
CA PRO A 530 -14.27 -31.20 -19.27
C PRO A 530 -13.68 -32.62 -19.34
N ILE A 531 -13.35 -33.20 -18.18
CA ILE A 531 -12.66 -34.50 -18.05
C ILE A 531 -13.52 -35.72 -18.42
N ASP A 532 -14.84 -35.58 -18.41
CA ASP A 532 -15.81 -36.59 -18.82
C ASP A 532 -17.07 -35.93 -19.40
N ASN A 533 -18.02 -36.73 -19.91
CA ASN A 533 -19.25 -36.21 -20.52
C ASN A 533 -20.12 -35.39 -19.54
N LYS A 534 -20.10 -35.70 -18.24
CA LYS A 534 -20.88 -34.99 -17.22
C LYS A 534 -20.25 -33.62 -16.95
N GLN A 535 -18.93 -33.57 -16.74
CA GLN A 535 -18.20 -32.32 -16.54
C GLN A 535 -18.16 -31.46 -17.79
N ALA A 536 -18.10 -32.05 -18.99
CA ALA A 536 -18.23 -31.30 -20.23
C ALA A 536 -19.58 -30.58 -20.34
N LYS A 537 -20.67 -31.22 -19.89
CA LYS A 537 -21.99 -30.58 -19.83
C LYS A 537 -22.02 -29.43 -18.82
N ILE A 538 -21.47 -29.63 -17.62
CA ILE A 538 -21.41 -28.60 -16.57
C ILE A 538 -20.55 -27.41 -17.03
N SER A 539 -19.39 -27.65 -17.65
CA SER A 539 -18.53 -26.61 -18.22
C SER A 539 -19.25 -25.83 -19.33
N SER A 540 -19.98 -26.51 -20.22
CA SER A 540 -20.79 -25.83 -21.25
C SER A 540 -21.91 -24.95 -20.66
N GLU A 541 -22.60 -25.42 -19.62
CA GLU A 541 -23.62 -24.64 -18.91
C GLU A 541 -23.01 -23.43 -18.19
N PHE A 542 -21.86 -23.60 -17.55
CA PHE A 542 -21.12 -22.52 -16.90
C PHE A 542 -20.59 -21.50 -17.91
N CYS A 543 -20.06 -21.94 -19.05
CA CYS A 543 -19.65 -21.07 -20.16
C CYS A 543 -20.81 -20.18 -20.60
N LYS A 544 -21.99 -20.76 -20.84
CA LYS A 544 -23.20 -19.98 -21.19
C LYS A 544 -23.59 -19.01 -20.08
N LYS A 545 -23.44 -19.40 -18.81
CA LYS A 545 -23.76 -18.52 -17.68
C LYS A 545 -22.87 -17.28 -17.68
N ILE A 546 -21.55 -17.45 -17.73
CA ILE A 546 -20.62 -16.32 -17.64
C ILE A 546 -20.61 -15.46 -18.92
N ASP A 547 -20.99 -16.03 -20.07
CA ASP A 547 -21.19 -15.29 -21.32
C ASP A 547 -22.42 -14.35 -21.24
N ASN A 548 -23.47 -14.74 -20.51
CA ASN A 548 -24.72 -13.98 -20.42
C ASN A 548 -24.85 -13.13 -19.13
N ASP A 549 -23.95 -13.28 -18.16
CA ASP A 549 -24.00 -12.60 -16.87
C ASP A 549 -22.62 -12.00 -16.51
N PRO A 550 -22.44 -10.67 -16.67
CA PRO A 550 -21.20 -9.98 -16.35
C PRO A 550 -20.73 -10.18 -14.90
N LYS A 551 -21.66 -10.37 -13.94
CA LYS A 551 -21.30 -10.59 -12.53
C LYS A 551 -20.72 -12.00 -12.36
N ALA A 552 -21.33 -13.00 -13.00
CA ALA A 552 -20.79 -14.35 -13.03
C ALA A 552 -19.42 -14.40 -13.73
N LEU A 553 -19.22 -13.61 -14.79
CA LEU A 553 -17.94 -13.46 -15.46
C LEU A 553 -16.85 -12.89 -14.55
N LEU A 554 -17.16 -11.83 -13.80
CA LEU A 554 -16.22 -11.26 -12.83
C LEU A 554 -15.86 -12.24 -11.71
N LYS A 555 -16.84 -12.98 -11.17
CA LYS A 555 -16.57 -14.02 -10.18
C LYS A 555 -15.68 -15.15 -10.73
N ALA A 556 -15.87 -15.52 -12.00
CA ALA A 556 -14.98 -16.46 -12.68
C ALA A 556 -13.55 -15.91 -12.77
N LYS A 557 -13.39 -14.61 -13.08
CA LYS A 557 -12.08 -13.96 -13.07
C LYS A 557 -11.42 -13.92 -11.69
N TYR A 558 -12.18 -13.63 -10.64
CA TYR A 558 -11.66 -13.72 -9.27
C TYR A 558 -11.21 -15.16 -8.91
N ALA A 559 -11.96 -16.18 -9.34
CA ALA A 559 -11.57 -17.57 -9.10
C ALA A 559 -10.32 -17.98 -9.88
N GLU A 560 -10.16 -17.47 -11.09
CA GLU A 560 -8.97 -17.68 -11.93
C GLU A 560 -7.71 -17.10 -11.28
N LEU A 561 -7.80 -15.93 -10.62
CA LEU A 561 -6.69 -15.29 -9.92
C LEU A 561 -6.06 -16.24 -8.89
N PHE A 562 -6.88 -16.94 -8.10
CA PHE A 562 -6.42 -17.91 -7.09
C PHE A 562 -5.90 -19.24 -7.66
N ARG A 563 -5.82 -19.35 -8.98
CA ARG A 563 -5.19 -20.46 -9.71
C ARG A 563 -3.94 -20.04 -10.48
N GLY A 564 -3.56 -18.76 -10.40
CA GLY A 564 -2.50 -18.17 -11.21
C GLY A 564 -1.10 -18.31 -10.63
N THR A 565 -0.85 -17.71 -9.47
CA THR A 565 0.48 -17.60 -8.85
C THR A 565 0.46 -18.09 -7.41
N GLU A 566 1.64 -18.34 -6.85
CA GLU A 566 1.81 -18.74 -5.44
C GLU A 566 1.41 -17.61 -4.47
N ASN A 567 1.47 -16.35 -4.91
CA ASN A 567 1.07 -15.21 -4.10
C ASN A 567 0.05 -14.34 -4.86
N VAL A 568 -0.95 -13.83 -4.16
CA VAL A 568 -2.04 -13.06 -4.75
C VAL A 568 -2.26 -11.77 -3.98
N GLN A 569 -2.62 -10.71 -4.70
CA GLN A 569 -3.05 -9.44 -4.11
C GLN A 569 -4.46 -9.09 -4.59
N VAL A 570 -5.27 -8.58 -3.67
CA VAL A 570 -6.66 -8.17 -3.91
C VAL A 570 -6.83 -6.75 -3.42
N SER A 571 -7.35 -5.85 -4.27
CA SER A 571 -7.72 -4.50 -3.82
C SER A 571 -8.88 -4.56 -2.82
N PHE A 572 -8.83 -3.76 -1.76
CA PHE A 572 -9.96 -3.65 -0.82
C PHE A 572 -11.26 -3.26 -1.54
N ALA A 573 -11.19 -2.44 -2.59
CA ALA A 573 -12.38 -2.06 -3.34
C ALA A 573 -13.08 -3.29 -3.96
N ASP A 574 -12.32 -4.24 -4.50
CA ASP A 574 -12.86 -5.47 -5.08
C ASP A 574 -13.39 -6.42 -4.01
N PHE A 575 -12.65 -6.57 -2.91
CA PHE A 575 -13.07 -7.43 -1.82
C PHE A 575 -14.40 -6.95 -1.20
N PHE A 576 -14.53 -5.64 -0.97
CA PHE A 576 -15.69 -5.02 -0.34
C PHE A 576 -16.84 -4.67 -1.31
N GLY A 577 -16.65 -4.83 -2.63
CA GLY A 577 -17.66 -4.45 -3.63
C GLY A 577 -17.87 -2.94 -3.73
N ILE A 578 -16.79 -2.16 -3.65
CA ILE A 578 -16.81 -0.69 -3.72
C ILE A 578 -16.60 -0.25 -5.16
N ASP A 579 -17.62 0.39 -5.74
CA ASP A 579 -17.57 0.97 -7.09
C ASP A 579 -17.04 2.41 -7.07
N LYS A 580 -15.86 2.64 -6.49
CA LYS A 580 -15.19 3.95 -6.43
C LYS A 580 -13.69 3.78 -6.69
N VAL A 581 -13.15 4.64 -7.56
CA VAL A 581 -11.72 4.64 -7.90
C VAL A 581 -10.94 5.32 -6.78
N TYR A 582 -9.84 4.69 -6.34
CA TYR A 582 -8.97 5.22 -5.28
C TYR A 582 -7.98 6.26 -5.82
N ASN A 583 -7.30 5.95 -6.93
CA ASN A 583 -6.43 6.88 -7.63
C ASN A 583 -6.62 6.76 -9.15
N HIS A 584 -6.70 7.90 -9.83
CA HIS A 584 -6.56 7.98 -11.28
C HIS A 584 -5.10 8.28 -11.62
N ALA A 585 -4.34 7.23 -11.98
CA ALA A 585 -2.92 7.35 -12.29
C ALA A 585 -2.63 8.44 -13.34
N GLY A 586 -1.59 9.25 -13.09
CA GLY A 586 -1.17 10.35 -13.96
C GLY A 586 -2.08 11.59 -13.96
N ARG A 587 -3.10 11.67 -13.09
CA ARG A 587 -4.08 12.77 -13.06
C ARG A 587 -4.10 13.51 -11.72
N ASP A 588 -3.28 14.55 -11.60
CA ASP A 588 -3.24 15.41 -10.41
C ASP A 588 -4.46 16.36 -10.30
N ASP A 589 -5.28 16.50 -11.36
CA ASP A 589 -6.48 17.33 -11.38
C ASP A 589 -7.71 16.69 -10.71
N VAL A 590 -7.64 15.40 -10.37
CA VAL A 590 -8.75 14.66 -9.74
C VAL A 590 -8.72 14.86 -8.22
N LYS A 591 -9.65 15.68 -7.72
CA LYS A 591 -9.76 16.06 -6.30
C LYS A 591 -9.99 14.92 -5.31
N ASP A 592 -10.50 13.79 -5.80
CA ASP A 592 -10.87 12.62 -4.98
C ASP A 592 -9.74 11.59 -4.86
N ASN A 593 -8.63 11.76 -5.59
CA ASN A 593 -7.49 10.84 -5.50
C ASN A 593 -7.01 10.71 -4.04
N TRP A 594 -6.66 9.49 -3.65
CA TRP A 594 -6.11 9.14 -2.33
C TRP A 594 -7.08 9.26 -1.15
N LYS A 595 -8.33 9.65 -1.40
CA LYS A 595 -9.33 9.87 -0.35
C LYS A 595 -10.21 8.66 -0.07
N LEU A 596 -10.38 7.72 -1.00
CA LEU A 596 -11.30 6.61 -0.75
C LEU A 596 -10.83 5.76 0.45
N ARG A 597 -11.73 5.51 1.40
CA ARG A 597 -11.49 4.69 2.58
C ARG A 597 -12.67 3.76 2.90
N LEU A 598 -12.39 2.73 3.68
CA LEU A 598 -13.43 1.91 4.30
C LEU A 598 -14.21 2.74 5.29
N ASN A 599 -15.49 2.42 5.38
CA ASN A 599 -16.37 3.09 6.31
C ASN A 599 -16.38 2.45 7.70
N PRO A 600 -16.92 3.12 8.72
CA PRO A 600 -16.97 2.55 10.06
C PRO A 600 -17.74 1.22 10.12
N ASP A 601 -18.83 1.10 9.36
CA ASP A 601 -19.70 -0.09 9.33
C ASP A 601 -19.32 -1.07 8.20
N TYR A 602 -18.03 -1.19 7.85
CA TYR A 602 -17.54 -1.92 6.67
C TYR A 602 -17.94 -3.40 6.62
N GLN A 603 -18.10 -4.06 7.78
CA GLN A 603 -18.54 -5.46 7.81
C GLN A 603 -20.00 -5.57 7.35
N ASP A 604 -20.86 -4.66 7.80
CA ASP A 604 -22.29 -4.63 7.47
C ASP A 604 -22.48 -4.33 5.99
N THR A 605 -21.73 -3.34 5.49
CA THR A 605 -21.78 -2.96 4.09
C THR A 605 -21.15 -4.04 3.19
N TYR A 606 -20.14 -4.78 3.65
CA TYR A 606 -19.64 -5.98 2.96
C TYR A 606 -20.74 -7.02 2.80
N TYR A 607 -21.35 -7.49 3.89
CA TYR A 607 -22.39 -8.54 3.81
C TYR A 607 -23.59 -8.10 2.95
N LYS A 608 -23.96 -6.82 3.00
CA LYS A 608 -24.99 -6.24 2.11
C LYS A 608 -24.53 -6.16 0.64
N SER A 609 -23.25 -5.92 0.38
CA SER A 609 -22.71 -5.92 -0.99
C SER A 609 -22.71 -7.34 -1.56
N VAL A 610 -22.36 -8.33 -0.73
CA VAL A 610 -22.48 -9.74 -1.09
C VAL A 610 -23.96 -10.14 -1.27
N GLU A 611 -24.88 -9.61 -0.46
CA GLU A 611 -26.34 -9.80 -0.59
C GLU A 611 -26.89 -9.38 -1.94
N THR A 612 -26.70 -8.09 -2.22
CA THR A 612 -27.38 -7.42 -3.31
C THR A 612 -26.73 -7.72 -4.64
N GLU A 613 -25.45 -8.11 -4.60
CA GLU A 613 -24.55 -8.23 -5.74
C GLU A 613 -24.65 -7.03 -6.69
N LYS A 614 -25.02 -5.84 -6.19
CA LYS A 614 -25.15 -4.64 -7.03
C LYS A 614 -23.80 -4.31 -7.64
N GLU A 615 -22.80 -4.21 -6.78
CA GLU A 615 -21.38 -4.18 -7.09
C GLU A 615 -20.77 -5.46 -6.49
N PRO A 616 -20.36 -6.45 -7.31
CA PRO A 616 -20.01 -7.77 -6.79
C PRO A 616 -18.79 -7.74 -5.85
N ALA A 617 -19.04 -7.81 -4.54
CA ALA A 617 -18.05 -8.10 -3.53
C ALA A 617 -17.55 -9.56 -3.65
N MET A 618 -16.35 -9.82 -3.13
CA MET A 618 -15.77 -11.17 -3.19
C MET A 618 -16.37 -12.08 -2.11
N ASN A 619 -17.35 -12.89 -2.50
CA ASN A 619 -17.83 -14.00 -1.69
C ASN A 619 -16.79 -15.14 -1.66
N MET A 620 -15.87 -15.10 -0.69
CA MET A 620 -14.72 -16.02 -0.63
C MET A 620 -15.08 -17.51 -0.73
N PRO A 621 -16.09 -18.05 0.00
CA PRO A 621 -16.50 -19.45 -0.17
C PRO A 621 -16.92 -19.83 -1.59
N GLU A 622 -17.62 -18.94 -2.30
CA GLU A 622 -18.05 -19.17 -3.69
C GLU A 622 -16.85 -19.17 -4.64
N ILE A 623 -15.98 -18.17 -4.51
CA ILE A 623 -14.83 -17.98 -5.39
C ILE A 623 -13.80 -19.09 -5.18
N LEU A 624 -13.48 -19.42 -3.93
CA LEU A 624 -12.58 -20.52 -3.58
C LEU A 624 -13.18 -21.87 -3.99
N GLY A 625 -14.50 -22.05 -3.89
CA GLY A 625 -15.16 -23.25 -4.40
C GLY A 625 -14.90 -23.48 -5.89
N LEU A 626 -15.00 -22.44 -6.72
CA LEU A 626 -14.67 -22.51 -8.15
C LEU A 626 -13.19 -22.84 -8.39
N ALA A 627 -12.28 -22.18 -7.67
CA ALA A 627 -10.85 -22.43 -7.80
C ALA A 627 -10.46 -23.85 -7.36
N VAL A 628 -10.99 -24.34 -6.24
CA VAL A 628 -10.73 -25.70 -5.74
C VAL A 628 -11.23 -26.74 -6.77
N ASN A 629 -12.44 -26.55 -7.31
CA ASN A 629 -12.99 -27.42 -8.36
C ASN A 629 -12.10 -27.46 -9.61
N SER A 630 -11.55 -26.32 -10.01
CA SER A 630 -10.57 -26.23 -11.10
C SER A 630 -9.34 -27.10 -10.83
N LYS A 631 -8.71 -26.94 -9.66
CA LYS A 631 -7.50 -27.71 -9.29
C LYS A 631 -7.79 -29.22 -9.24
N VAL A 632 -8.93 -29.62 -8.68
CA VAL A 632 -9.37 -31.03 -8.65
C VAL A 632 -9.52 -31.57 -10.07
N GLY A 633 -10.27 -30.88 -10.93
CA GLY A 633 -10.52 -31.31 -12.31
C GLY A 633 -9.21 -31.50 -13.09
N ILE A 634 -8.27 -30.56 -12.96
CA ILE A 634 -6.95 -30.67 -13.58
C ILE A 634 -6.16 -31.85 -13.01
N SER A 635 -6.19 -32.05 -11.69
CA SER A 635 -5.48 -33.16 -11.02
C SER A 635 -6.03 -34.51 -11.46
N ILE A 636 -7.34 -34.64 -11.66
CA ILE A 636 -7.95 -35.86 -12.22
C ILE A 636 -7.50 -36.07 -13.66
N ALA A 637 -7.55 -35.02 -14.51
CA ALA A 637 -7.11 -35.09 -15.90
C ALA A 637 -5.67 -35.57 -16.03
N LYS A 638 -4.79 -35.14 -15.11
CA LYS A 638 -3.37 -35.52 -15.06
C LYS A 638 -3.09 -36.81 -14.29
N LYS A 639 -4.10 -37.43 -13.67
CA LYS A 639 -3.96 -38.61 -12.78
C LYS A 639 -3.03 -38.37 -11.58
N GLU A 640 -3.11 -37.18 -11.00
CA GLU A 640 -2.28 -36.72 -9.87
C GLU A 640 -2.98 -36.85 -8.50
N ILE A 641 -4.23 -37.35 -8.46
CA ILE A 641 -5.03 -37.46 -7.25
C ILE A 641 -5.45 -38.92 -6.99
N ASP A 642 -5.27 -39.37 -5.74
CA ASP A 642 -5.66 -40.68 -5.23
C ASP A 642 -6.99 -40.61 -4.44
N ASP A 643 -7.55 -41.76 -4.07
CA ASP A 643 -8.87 -41.86 -3.42
C ASP A 643 -8.92 -41.13 -2.07
N ASP A 644 -7.84 -41.19 -1.28
CA ASP A 644 -7.75 -40.54 0.03
C ASP A 644 -7.73 -39.01 -0.10
N LYS A 645 -6.93 -38.48 -1.03
CA LYS A 645 -6.93 -37.04 -1.36
C LYS A 645 -8.27 -36.62 -1.93
N MET A 646 -8.90 -37.44 -2.76
CA MET A 646 -10.22 -37.16 -3.31
C MET A 646 -11.27 -36.99 -2.21
N ALA A 647 -11.30 -37.89 -1.22
CA ALA A 647 -12.22 -37.81 -0.09
C ALA A 647 -12.03 -36.52 0.74
N LYS A 648 -10.78 -36.15 1.04
CA LYS A 648 -10.47 -34.91 1.77
C LYS A 648 -10.93 -33.66 1.02
N VAL A 649 -10.73 -33.63 -0.30
CA VAL A 649 -11.14 -32.47 -1.10
C VAL A 649 -12.66 -32.40 -1.27
N GLN A 650 -13.36 -33.53 -1.35
CA GLN A 650 -14.83 -33.55 -1.36
C GLN A 650 -15.44 -32.99 -0.07
N ASP A 651 -14.84 -33.28 1.09
CA ASP A 651 -15.21 -32.66 2.36
C ASP A 651 -15.01 -31.14 2.31
N LEU A 652 -13.85 -30.68 1.86
CA LEU A 652 -13.55 -29.25 1.71
C LEU A 652 -14.54 -28.55 0.76
N GLN A 653 -14.83 -29.14 -0.41
CA GLN A 653 -15.83 -28.65 -1.36
C GLN A 653 -17.22 -28.53 -0.71
N SER A 654 -17.61 -29.52 0.11
CA SER A 654 -18.88 -29.52 0.82
C SER A 654 -18.96 -28.41 1.87
N ARG A 655 -17.87 -28.15 2.60
CA ARG A 655 -17.78 -27.05 3.57
C ARG A 655 -17.79 -25.68 2.89
N LEU A 656 -17.09 -25.51 1.77
CA LEU A 656 -17.16 -24.28 0.97
C LEU A 656 -18.58 -24.01 0.47
N ALA A 657 -19.28 -25.04 -0.01
CA ALA A 657 -20.68 -24.94 -0.40
C ALA A 657 -21.60 -24.60 0.78
N HIS A 658 -21.36 -25.21 1.95
CA HIS A 658 -22.07 -24.88 3.19
C HIS A 658 -21.92 -23.40 3.55
N TRP A 659 -20.70 -22.87 3.63
CA TRP A 659 -20.48 -21.46 3.99
C TRP A 659 -21.03 -20.49 2.94
N ASN A 660 -20.93 -20.82 1.66
CA ASN A 660 -21.58 -20.04 0.60
C ASN A 660 -23.11 -19.96 0.78
N ASN A 661 -23.73 -21.02 1.32
CA ASN A 661 -25.17 -21.06 1.59
C ASN A 661 -25.51 -20.36 2.92
N VAL A 662 -24.70 -20.51 3.96
CA VAL A 662 -24.89 -19.86 5.27
C VAL A 662 -25.00 -18.35 5.12
N LEU A 663 -24.11 -17.75 4.32
CA LEU A 663 -24.18 -16.31 4.07
C LEU A 663 -25.48 -15.91 3.35
N LYS A 664 -26.17 -16.84 2.68
CA LYS A 664 -27.44 -16.65 1.95
C LYS A 664 -28.71 -16.90 2.80
N GLU A 665 -28.58 -17.29 4.07
CA GLU A 665 -29.69 -17.65 4.97
C GLU A 665 -30.42 -16.42 5.56
N PRO A 666 -31.73 -16.54 5.95
CA PRO A 666 -32.46 -15.59 6.82
C PRO A 666 -31.75 -15.23 8.11
N GLU A 667 -31.80 -13.95 8.54
CA GLU A 667 -31.71 -13.62 9.97
C GLU A 667 -32.92 -14.27 10.66
N GLU A 668 -32.67 -15.05 11.71
CA GLU A 668 -33.71 -15.67 12.53
C GLU A 668 -34.32 -14.67 13.52
#